data_AF-A0A8C9TFC0-F1
#
_entry.id   AF-A0A8C9TFC0-F1
#
_cell.length_a   1.000
_cell.length_b   1.000
_cell.length_c   1.000
_cell.angle_alpha   90.00
_cell.angle_beta   90.00
_cell.angle_gamma   90.00
#
_symmetry.space_group_name_H-M   'P 1'
#
loop_
_entity.id
_entity.type
_entity.pdbx_description
1 polymer ?
#
loop_
_entity_poly.entity_id
_entity_poly.type
_entity_poly.pdbx_seq_one_letter_code
_entity_poly.pdbx_strand_id
1 'polypeptide(L)'
;MDTIDEGKSNRHVAVTNMNEHSSRSHSIFLINVKQENTQTEQKLSGKLYLVDLAGSEKVSKTGAEGAVLDEAKNINKSLSSLGNVISALAEGSTYIPYRDSKMTRILQDSLGGNCRTTIVICCSPSSFNEAETKSTLMFGQRYDHRCRTESGFCYSLMLVSDYMKMLLSNIVPRNGIAHLCLDQKELKPCYNSEKVAPSPGVPGVKFTDAEKEKCEEELAKLYKQLDDKDDEINQQSQLVEKLKQQMLDQEELLASSRRDHDNLQAELNRLQAENEASKDEVKEVLQALEELAVNYDQKSQEVEDKTKEFESLSEELNQKTNILASIDSELQKLKEMTNHQKKRVTEMMSSLLKDLAEIGIAVGSNDIKVSFLSSGNGLIDEEFTVARLYISKLKSEVKTMVKRSKQLEGTQTENNKKMDENEKELAACQLRISQHEAKIKSLTEYLQNVEQKKRQLEESVDSLNEELVKISAQELGLKEVSFENLLNLERQIQSHREAHQKQICNLRDELDKKEKLITELQDLNQKIMLEQERLRVEHEKLKSTDQEKSRKLHELTVMQDRREQARQDLKGLEETVVSELQTLHNLRKLFVQDLATRVKKSAEMDSDDTGGSAAQKQKISFLENNLEQLTKVHKQLVRDNADLRCELPKLEKRLRATAERVKALESALKEAKENAARDRKRYQLEVDRIKEAVRAKNMARRGHSAQIAKPIRPGQPPMASPTHPNLNRGGGPFYPNNQTTAIRGGGGQKQEKK
;
A
#
# COMPACT_ATOMS: atom_id res chain seq x y z
N MET A 1 0.74 13.65 2.62
CA MET A 1 1.70 12.54 2.44
C MET A 1 2.18 12.48 1.00
N ASP A 2 1.34 12.85 0.03
CA ASP A 2 1.65 12.86 -1.41
C ASP A 2 2.99 13.51 -1.79
N THR A 3 3.36 14.65 -1.20
CA THR A 3 4.67 15.29 -1.45
C THR A 3 5.86 14.43 -1.00
N ILE A 4 5.69 13.62 0.06
CA ILE A 4 6.71 12.67 0.49
C ILE A 4 6.81 11.53 -0.51
N ASP A 5 5.68 11.03 -1.02
CA ASP A 5 5.65 9.94 -2.00
C ASP A 5 6.24 10.38 -3.35
N GLU A 6 5.94 11.59 -3.80
CA GLU A 6 6.56 12.22 -4.97
C GLU A 6 8.06 12.46 -4.77
N GLY A 7 8.47 12.90 -3.57
CA GLY A 7 9.88 13.05 -3.24
C GLY A 7 10.63 11.71 -3.24
N LYS A 8 9.99 10.65 -2.75
CA LYS A 8 10.54 9.29 -2.74
C LYS A 8 10.66 8.71 -4.15
N SER A 9 9.68 8.91 -5.03
CA SER A 9 9.71 8.39 -6.41
C SER A 9 10.83 9.02 -7.25
N ASN A 10 11.22 10.26 -6.93
CA ASN A 10 12.31 10.97 -7.58
C ASN A 10 13.68 10.78 -6.88
N ARG A 11 13.73 10.06 -5.75
CA ARG A 11 14.98 9.82 -5.02
C ARG A 11 15.85 8.82 -5.79
N HIS A 12 17.13 9.15 -5.94
CA HIS A 12 18.09 8.23 -6.54
C HIS A 12 18.31 7.02 -5.61
N VAL A 13 17.89 5.85 -6.07
CA VAL A 13 18.06 4.55 -5.41
C VAL A 13 18.76 3.61 -6.38
N ALA A 14 19.63 2.75 -5.86
CA ALA A 14 20.27 1.74 -6.69
C ALA A 14 20.60 0.49 -5.88
N VAL A 15 20.41 -0.65 -6.55
CA VAL A 15 20.65 -1.98 -5.98
C VAL A 15 22.14 -2.13 -5.71
N THR A 16 22.49 -2.48 -4.47
CA THR A 16 23.85 -2.91 -4.09
C THR A 16 23.80 -4.40 -3.77
N ASN A 17 24.94 -5.10 -3.85
CA ASN A 17 25.03 -6.50 -3.37
C ASN A 17 24.68 -6.66 -1.88
N MET A 18 24.64 -5.57 -1.11
CA MET A 18 24.39 -5.58 0.33
C MET A 18 22.95 -5.18 0.71
N ASN A 19 22.21 -4.51 -0.18
CA ASN A 19 20.82 -4.10 0.05
C ASN A 19 20.12 -3.74 -1.26
N GLU A 20 18.89 -4.26 -1.46
CA GLU A 20 18.02 -4.02 -2.63
C GLU A 20 17.46 -2.59 -2.63
N HIS A 21 17.28 -2.00 -1.44
CA HIS A 21 16.78 -0.64 -1.23
C HIS A 21 17.81 0.26 -0.50
N SER A 22 19.09 0.22 -0.88
CA SER A 22 20.04 1.21 -0.33
C SER A 22 19.73 2.61 -0.85
N SER A 23 19.45 3.54 0.06
CA SER A 23 19.32 4.96 -0.26
C SER A 23 20.70 5.52 -0.57
N ARG A 24 21.00 5.79 -1.85
CA ARG A 24 22.29 6.35 -2.30
C ARG A 24 22.32 7.88 -2.30
N SER A 25 21.40 8.50 -1.59
CA SER A 25 21.31 9.95 -1.45
C SER A 25 20.78 10.31 -0.08
N HIS A 26 21.32 11.38 0.52
CA HIS A 26 20.74 11.98 1.72
C HIS A 26 19.47 12.76 1.34
N SER A 27 18.41 12.63 2.12
CA SER A 27 17.17 13.38 1.95
C SER A 27 16.96 14.35 3.11
N ILE A 28 16.55 15.58 2.83
CA ILE A 28 16.22 16.59 3.83
C ILE A 28 14.81 17.07 3.54
N PHE A 29 13.87 16.73 4.42
CA PHE A 29 12.49 17.18 4.34
C PHE A 29 12.24 18.28 5.38
N LEU A 30 11.83 19.46 4.93
CA LEU A 30 11.60 20.62 5.79
C LEU A 30 10.11 20.85 5.97
N ILE A 31 9.65 20.82 7.23
CA ILE A 31 8.34 21.28 7.62
C ILE A 31 8.51 22.66 8.25
N ASN A 32 7.97 23.69 7.60
CA ASN A 32 7.98 25.05 8.10
C ASN A 32 6.58 25.46 8.55
N VAL A 33 6.38 25.54 9.87
CA VAL A 33 5.12 25.98 10.49
C VAL A 33 5.22 27.47 10.73
N LYS A 34 4.50 28.25 9.93
CA LYS A 34 4.35 29.69 10.12
C LYS A 34 3.02 29.96 10.81
N GLN A 35 3.06 30.69 11.92
CA GLN A 35 1.89 31.11 12.67
C GLN A 35 1.91 32.62 12.80
N GLU A 36 0.73 33.23 12.67
CA GLU A 36 0.53 34.67 12.85
C GLU A 36 -0.61 34.85 13.86
N ASN A 37 -0.35 35.55 14.95
CA ASN A 37 -1.37 35.91 15.92
C ASN A 37 -2.09 37.17 15.43
N THR A 38 -3.36 37.04 15.10
CA THR A 38 -4.17 38.13 14.52
C THR A 38 -4.48 39.26 15.49
N GLN A 39 -4.30 39.06 16.80
CA GLN A 39 -4.54 40.08 17.82
C GLN A 39 -3.28 40.86 18.19
N THR A 40 -2.13 40.19 18.22
CA THR A 40 -0.84 40.80 18.60
C THR A 40 0.07 41.09 17.41
N GLU A 41 -0.34 40.72 16.20
CA GLU A 41 0.45 40.75 14.96
C GLU A 41 1.79 40.01 15.03
N GLN A 42 2.00 39.20 16.07
CA GLN A 42 3.22 38.43 16.26
C GLN A 42 3.29 37.26 15.29
N LYS A 43 4.43 37.14 14.60
CA LYS A 43 4.70 36.06 13.63
C LYS A 43 5.74 35.11 14.22
N LEU A 44 5.38 33.84 14.31
CA LEU A 44 6.26 32.75 14.71
C LEU A 44 6.51 31.84 13.52
N SER A 45 7.74 31.34 13.38
CA SER A 45 8.12 30.39 12.33
C SER A 45 8.96 29.28 12.96
N GLY A 46 8.34 28.11 13.12
CA GLY A 46 9.02 26.89 13.55
C GLY A 46 9.48 26.08 12.35
N LYS A 47 10.74 25.66 12.34
CA LYS A 47 11.30 24.79 11.29
C LYS A 47 11.62 23.43 11.89
N LEU A 48 11.05 22.37 11.32
CA LEU A 48 11.40 20.99 11.63
C LEU A 48 12.10 20.36 10.43
N TYR A 49 13.33 19.91 10.64
CA TYR A 49 14.13 19.21 9.63
C TYR A 49 14.07 17.71 9.90
N LEU A 50 13.49 16.96 8.97
CA LEU A 50 13.53 15.49 8.96
C LEU A 50 14.61 15.08 7.97
N VAL A 51 15.75 14.61 8.48
CA VAL A 51 16.92 14.26 7.67
C VAL A 51 17.06 12.75 7.64
N ASP A 52 17.01 12.17 6.45
CA ASP A 52 17.28 10.76 6.21
C ASP A 52 18.66 10.61 5.56
N LEU A 53 19.58 9.97 6.27
CA LEU A 53 20.96 9.82 5.83
C LEU A 53 21.12 8.52 5.04
N ALA A 54 21.79 8.60 3.89
CA ALA A 54 22.30 7.43 3.19
C ALA A 54 23.22 6.60 4.10
N GLY A 55 23.34 5.31 3.79
CA GLY A 55 24.14 4.38 4.58
C GLY A 55 25.63 4.75 4.60
N SER A 56 26.31 4.37 5.69
CA SER A 56 27.73 4.62 5.93
C SER A 56 28.63 3.49 5.43
N GLU A 57 28.13 2.63 4.55
CA GLU A 57 28.79 1.39 4.19
C GLU A 57 30.18 1.58 3.57
N LYS A 58 31.10 0.70 3.96
CA LYS A 58 32.45 0.71 3.40
C LYS A 58 32.44 0.25 1.96
N VAL A 59 32.93 1.11 1.06
CA VAL A 59 33.06 0.85 -0.38
C VAL A 59 33.80 -0.47 -0.69
N SER A 60 34.78 -0.85 0.14
CA SER A 60 35.52 -2.11 -0.05
C SER A 60 34.66 -3.36 0.12
N LYS A 61 33.56 -3.29 0.89
CA LYS A 61 32.62 -4.40 1.08
C LYS A 61 31.58 -4.49 -0.03
N THR A 62 31.26 -3.38 -0.69
CA THR A 62 30.19 -3.34 -1.69
C THR A 62 30.64 -3.74 -3.09
N GLY A 63 31.94 -3.78 -3.36
CA GLY A 63 32.48 -4.09 -4.69
C GLY A 63 32.08 -3.06 -5.75
N ALA A 64 31.79 -1.82 -5.34
CA ALA A 64 31.32 -0.77 -6.23
C ALA A 64 32.42 -0.29 -7.19
N GLU A 65 32.11 -0.23 -8.49
CA GLU A 65 33.02 0.23 -9.54
C GLU A 65 32.44 1.41 -10.33
N GLY A 66 33.31 2.16 -11.03
CA GLY A 66 32.92 3.24 -11.94
C GLY A 66 32.12 4.36 -11.27
N ALA A 67 31.00 4.75 -11.89
CA ALA A 67 30.15 5.85 -11.38
C ALA A 67 29.56 5.56 -9.98
N VAL A 68 29.33 4.29 -9.63
CA VAL A 68 28.79 3.90 -8.32
C VAL A 68 29.83 4.09 -7.21
N LEU A 69 31.11 3.89 -7.53
CA LEU A 69 32.21 4.18 -6.61
C LEU A 69 32.27 5.66 -6.26
N ASP A 70 32.13 6.54 -7.25
CA ASP A 70 32.17 7.99 -7.04
C ASP A 70 30.93 8.50 -6.29
N GLU A 71 29.76 7.90 -6.52
CA GLU A 71 28.55 8.12 -5.72
C GLU A 71 28.79 7.74 -4.24
N ALA A 72 29.29 6.53 -3.98
CA ALA A 72 29.58 6.04 -2.63
C ALA A 72 30.65 6.89 -1.91
N LYS A 73 31.67 7.38 -2.63
CA LYS A 73 32.65 8.33 -2.08
C LYS A 73 32.00 9.64 -1.66
N ASN A 74 31.09 10.18 -2.46
CA ASN A 74 30.42 11.44 -2.14
C ASN A 74 29.52 11.32 -0.91
N ILE A 75 28.79 10.21 -0.77
CA ILE A 75 27.97 9.90 0.42
C ILE A 75 28.85 9.84 1.68
N ASN A 76 29.94 9.08 1.63
CA ASN A 76 30.85 8.94 2.75
C ASN A 76 31.56 10.27 3.09
N LYS A 77 31.83 11.12 2.10
CA LYS A 77 32.36 12.46 2.30
C LYS A 77 31.37 13.36 3.04
N SER A 78 30.09 13.35 2.70
CA SER A 78 29.07 14.15 3.41
C SER A 78 28.89 13.68 4.85
N LEU A 79 28.87 12.38 5.11
CA LEU A 79 28.79 11.81 6.46
C LEU A 79 30.04 12.13 7.29
N SER A 80 31.24 12.04 6.69
CA SER A 80 32.49 12.41 7.36
C SER A 80 32.51 13.90 7.72
N SER A 81 32.06 14.77 6.81
CA SER A 81 31.95 16.21 7.06
C SER A 81 30.96 16.52 8.20
N LEU A 82 29.84 15.80 8.26
CA LEU A 82 28.90 15.89 9.38
C LEU A 82 29.53 15.47 10.70
N GLY A 83 30.27 14.36 10.70
CA GLY A 83 31.03 13.90 11.86
C GLY A 83 32.05 14.93 12.34
N ASN A 84 32.76 15.59 11.43
CA ASN A 84 33.73 16.65 11.77
C ASN A 84 33.04 17.87 12.41
N VAL A 85 31.89 18.29 11.89
CA VAL A 85 31.09 19.38 12.47
C VAL A 85 30.62 19.02 13.88
N ILE A 86 30.11 17.81 14.09
CA ILE A 86 29.67 17.34 15.40
C ILE A 86 30.85 17.25 16.37
N SER A 87 32.00 16.70 15.96
CA SER A 87 33.21 16.67 16.79
C SER A 87 33.66 18.08 17.18
N ALA A 88 33.72 19.02 16.23
CA ALA A 88 34.13 20.40 16.50
C ALA A 88 33.17 21.11 17.47
N LEU A 89 31.86 20.83 17.37
CA LEU A 89 30.84 21.34 18.29
C LEU A 89 30.99 20.72 19.69
N ALA A 90 31.22 19.41 19.77
CA ALA A 90 31.43 18.70 21.04
C ALA A 90 32.75 19.10 21.73
N GLU A 91 33.76 19.52 20.97
CA GLU A 91 35.03 20.06 21.49
C GLU A 91 34.95 21.54 21.85
N GLY A 92 33.86 22.24 21.49
CA GLY A 92 33.73 23.68 21.69
C GLY A 92 34.71 24.51 20.84
N SER A 93 35.10 23.99 19.67
CA SER A 93 36.01 24.69 18.76
C SER A 93 35.43 26.03 18.31
N THR A 94 36.27 27.06 18.21
CA THR A 94 35.88 28.38 17.70
C THR A 94 35.51 28.33 16.22
N TYR A 95 36.15 27.45 15.45
CA TYR A 95 35.84 27.25 14.04
C TYR A 95 35.12 25.92 13.85
N ILE A 96 33.90 25.98 13.32
CA ILE A 96 33.09 24.81 12.96
C ILE A 96 33.03 24.70 11.42
N PRO A 97 33.48 23.58 10.82
CA PRO A 97 33.65 23.44 9.38
C PRO A 97 32.33 23.15 8.64
N TYR A 98 31.29 23.96 8.84
CA TYR A 98 30.01 23.80 8.14
C TYR A 98 30.12 23.90 6.62
N ARG A 99 31.22 24.43 6.08
CA ARG A 99 31.42 24.63 4.64
C ARG A 99 31.88 23.38 3.90
N ASP A 100 32.30 22.34 4.61
CA ASP A 100 32.89 21.13 4.02
C ASP A 100 31.86 20.30 3.23
N SER A 101 30.57 20.42 3.55
CA SER A 101 29.49 19.82 2.76
C SER A 101 28.28 20.74 2.64
N LYS A 102 27.55 20.63 1.51
CA LYS A 102 26.27 21.36 1.33
C LYS A 102 25.27 21.00 2.43
N MET A 103 25.26 19.74 2.86
CA MET A 103 24.41 19.24 3.94
C MET A 103 24.69 19.95 5.27
N THR A 104 25.96 20.06 5.66
CA THR A 104 26.33 20.75 6.91
C THR A 104 26.06 22.26 6.85
N ARG A 105 26.13 22.90 5.68
CA ARG A 105 25.67 24.29 5.50
C ARG A 105 24.16 24.44 5.69
N ILE A 106 23.36 23.52 5.16
CA ILE A 106 21.90 23.56 5.29
C ILE A 106 21.49 23.32 6.75
N LEU A 107 22.19 22.43 7.44
CA LEU A 107 21.91 22.04 8.83
C LEU A 107 22.64 22.92 9.86
N GLN A 108 23.30 24.00 9.44
CA GLN A 108 24.07 24.85 10.34
C GLN A 108 23.23 25.38 11.51
N ASP A 109 22.04 25.92 11.20
CA ASP A 109 21.10 26.42 12.21
C ASP A 109 20.59 25.31 13.13
N SER A 110 20.44 24.08 12.62
CA SER A 110 19.95 22.93 13.37
C SER A 110 21.01 22.33 14.30
N LEU A 111 22.27 22.30 13.88
CA LEU A 111 23.35 21.63 14.61
C LEU A 111 24.04 22.52 15.65
N GLY A 112 24.20 23.83 15.37
CA GLY A 112 24.86 24.77 16.28
C GLY A 112 24.02 25.96 16.72
N GLY A 113 22.79 26.10 16.22
CA GLY A 113 21.89 27.21 16.55
C GLY A 113 20.94 26.90 17.71
N ASN A 114 19.92 27.75 17.88
CA ASN A 114 18.86 27.57 18.88
C ASN A 114 17.80 26.55 18.39
N CYS A 115 18.24 25.32 18.19
CA CYS A 115 17.41 24.21 17.74
C CYS A 115 17.54 23.02 18.68
N ARG A 116 16.44 22.28 18.84
CA ARG A 116 16.47 20.96 19.47
C ARG A 116 16.71 19.92 18.39
N THR A 117 17.82 19.19 18.50
CA THR A 117 18.23 18.22 17.50
C THR A 117 18.38 16.84 18.14
N THR A 118 17.64 15.89 17.59
CA THR A 118 17.69 14.48 17.98
C THR A 118 18.26 13.68 16.83
N ILE A 119 19.25 12.84 17.11
CA ILE A 119 19.82 11.91 16.16
C ILE A 119 19.34 10.50 16.51
N VAL A 120 18.71 9.84 15.55
CA VAL A 120 18.33 8.43 15.67
C VAL A 120 19.38 7.60 14.95
N ILE A 121 20.08 6.75 15.70
CA ILE A 121 21.06 5.83 15.14
C ILE A 121 20.45 4.43 15.00
N CYS A 122 20.49 3.89 13.78
CA CYS A 122 20.02 2.55 13.47
C CYS A 122 21.23 1.63 13.30
N CYS A 123 21.27 0.52 14.03
CA CYS A 123 22.37 -0.43 14.00
C CYS A 123 21.86 -1.86 13.76
N SER A 124 22.70 -2.72 13.17
CA SER A 124 22.39 -4.13 12.99
C SER A 124 23.08 -4.97 14.07
N PRO A 125 22.41 -5.95 14.68
CA PRO A 125 23.00 -6.85 15.67
C PRO A 125 23.84 -7.99 15.04
N SER A 126 23.88 -8.10 13.71
CA SER A 126 24.63 -9.15 13.00
C SER A 126 26.14 -8.96 13.14
N SER A 127 26.87 -10.07 13.35
CA SER A 127 28.33 -10.09 13.39
C SER A 127 28.97 -9.62 12.07
N PHE A 128 28.32 -9.87 10.93
CA PHE A 128 28.76 -9.38 9.62
C PHE A 128 28.83 -7.84 9.56
N ASN A 129 27.92 -7.19 10.28
CA ASN A 129 27.77 -5.75 10.35
C ASN A 129 28.49 -5.11 11.54
N GLU A 130 29.23 -5.87 12.35
CA GLU A 130 29.87 -5.39 13.57
C GLU A 130 30.70 -4.12 13.33
N ALA A 131 31.52 -4.11 12.27
CA ALA A 131 32.37 -2.96 11.94
C ALA A 131 31.57 -1.68 11.61
N GLU A 132 30.43 -1.83 10.93
CA GLU A 132 29.56 -0.71 10.56
C GLU A 132 28.78 -0.22 11.79
N THR A 133 28.20 -1.14 12.55
CA THR A 133 27.53 -0.86 13.82
C THR A 133 28.46 -0.14 14.80
N LYS A 134 29.72 -0.59 14.94
CA LYS A 134 30.73 0.10 15.75
C LYS A 134 30.98 1.52 15.27
N SER A 135 31.08 1.73 13.96
CA SER A 135 31.28 3.07 13.39
C SER A 135 30.11 4.01 13.69
N THR A 136 28.87 3.53 13.55
CA THR A 136 27.64 4.27 13.88
C THR A 136 27.51 4.58 15.37
N LEU A 137 27.86 3.63 16.24
CA LEU A 137 27.88 3.86 17.70
C LEU A 137 28.93 4.89 18.11
N MET A 138 30.14 4.83 17.54
CA MET A 138 31.19 5.82 17.79
C MET A 138 30.80 7.21 17.28
N PHE A 139 30.01 7.30 16.21
CA PHE A 139 29.42 8.56 15.76
C PHE A 139 28.41 9.10 16.78
N GLY A 140 27.49 8.25 17.28
CA GLY A 140 26.52 8.63 18.31
C GLY A 140 27.17 9.07 19.62
N GLN A 141 28.23 8.38 20.05
CA GLN A 141 28.97 8.72 21.28
C GLN A 141 29.58 10.14 21.24
N ARG A 142 30.03 10.60 20.08
CA ARG A 142 30.58 11.96 19.92
C ARG A 142 29.51 13.04 20.11
N TYR A 143 28.26 12.73 19.80
CA TYR A 143 27.14 13.66 19.93
C TYR A 143 26.69 13.84 21.40
N ASP A 144 26.74 12.78 22.19
CA ASP A 144 26.29 12.75 23.59
C ASP A 144 27.15 13.62 24.53
N HIS A 145 28.43 13.82 24.21
CA HIS A 145 29.35 14.32 25.24
C HIS A 145 29.22 15.82 25.55
N ARG A 146 28.84 16.71 24.62
CA ARG A 146 28.97 18.17 24.87
C ARG A 146 28.11 19.14 24.04
N CYS A 147 27.14 18.69 23.24
CA CYS A 147 26.26 19.60 22.48
C CYS A 147 25.19 20.26 23.39
N ARG A 148 25.59 21.21 24.24
CA ARG A 148 24.67 22.10 24.97
C ARG A 148 24.31 23.29 24.07
N THR A 149 23.10 23.30 23.51
CA THR A 149 22.45 24.55 23.09
C THR A 149 21.83 25.22 24.32
N GLU A 150 21.76 26.56 24.34
CA GLU A 150 21.39 27.38 25.51
C GLU A 150 20.01 27.06 26.12
N SER A 151 19.14 26.40 25.37
CA SER A 151 17.89 25.82 25.86
C SER A 151 18.15 24.42 26.43
N GLY A 152 18.65 24.37 27.67
CA GLY A 152 19.02 23.13 28.33
C GLY A 152 17.90 22.11 28.36
N PHE A 153 18.05 21.02 27.61
CA PHE A 153 17.52 19.69 27.89
C PHE A 153 18.30 18.68 27.02
N CYS A 154 19.14 17.87 27.66
CA CYS A 154 19.77 16.71 27.06
C CYS A 154 18.80 15.53 27.24
N TYR A 155 18.29 14.95 26.15
CA TYR A 155 17.46 13.75 26.24
C TYR A 155 18.21 12.54 25.66
N SER A 156 18.48 11.63 26.59
CA SER A 156 18.58 10.17 26.49
C SER A 156 18.88 9.57 25.11
N LEU A 157 20.00 8.86 25.01
CA LEU A 157 20.08 7.66 24.16
C LEU A 157 18.89 6.77 24.55
N MET A 158 17.81 6.77 23.77
CA MET A 158 16.78 5.74 23.86
C MET A 158 17.33 4.52 23.14
N LEU A 159 18.22 3.80 23.83
CA LEU A 159 18.70 2.49 23.41
C LEU A 159 17.51 1.54 23.51
N VAL A 160 16.88 1.26 22.37
CA VAL A 160 16.04 0.08 22.25
C VAL A 160 16.99 -1.13 22.38
N SER A 161 16.93 -1.80 23.54
CA SER A 161 17.64 -3.03 23.92
C SER A 161 18.86 -2.87 24.84
N ASP A 162 18.74 -3.41 26.06
CA ASP A 162 19.82 -3.63 27.03
C ASP A 162 20.96 -4.50 26.47
N TYR A 163 20.73 -5.21 25.36
CA TYR A 163 21.74 -6.01 24.66
C TYR A 163 22.88 -5.16 24.07
N MET A 164 22.60 -3.90 23.72
CA MET A 164 23.59 -3.00 23.12
C MET A 164 24.54 -2.38 24.16
N LYS A 165 24.09 -2.19 25.41
CA LYS A 165 24.95 -1.76 26.53
C LYS A 165 26.01 -2.82 26.86
N MET A 166 25.64 -4.11 26.75
CA MET A 166 26.56 -5.24 26.91
C MET A 166 27.60 -5.31 25.77
N LEU A 167 27.22 -5.01 24.53
CA LEU A 167 28.18 -4.91 23.43
C LEU A 167 29.14 -3.72 23.60
N LEU A 168 28.64 -2.56 24.04
CA LEU A 168 29.45 -1.37 24.32
C LEU A 168 30.50 -1.62 25.43
N SER A 169 30.16 -2.39 26.47
CA SER A 169 31.12 -2.77 27.52
C SER A 169 32.21 -3.74 27.04
N ASN A 170 31.93 -4.53 26.01
CA ASN A 170 32.87 -5.50 25.45
C ASN A 170 33.78 -4.89 24.35
N ILE A 171 33.38 -3.77 23.73
CA ILE A 171 34.07 -3.18 22.58
C ILE A 171 34.90 -1.93 22.95
N VAL A 172 34.58 -1.25 24.06
CA VAL A 172 35.36 -0.12 24.57
C VAL A 172 36.24 -0.59 25.74
N PRO A 173 37.53 -0.90 25.53
CA PRO A 173 38.44 -1.08 26.65
C PRO A 173 38.51 0.23 27.45
N ARG A 174 38.18 0.15 28.74
CA ARG A 174 38.54 1.20 29.71
C ARG A 174 40.05 1.39 29.63
N ASN A 175 40.50 2.52 29.11
CA ASN A 175 41.90 2.92 29.18
C ASN A 175 42.29 3.12 30.65
N GLY A 176 42.87 2.06 31.23
CA GLY A 176 43.62 2.07 32.46
C GLY A 176 45.09 1.84 32.13
N ILE A 177 45.91 2.82 32.47
CA ILE A 177 47.37 2.75 32.46
C ILE A 177 47.82 1.64 33.42
N ALA A 178 48.51 0.61 32.90
CA ALA A 178 49.39 -0.31 33.66
C ALA A 178 50.22 -1.11 32.63
N HIS A 179 51.49 -0.78 32.41
CA HIS A 179 52.64 -1.38 33.10
C HIS A 179 52.65 -2.92 32.99
N LEU A 180 53.39 -3.44 32.02
CA LEU A 180 53.91 -4.81 32.06
C LEU A 180 55.43 -4.76 31.93
N CYS A 181 56.04 -4.78 33.11
CA CYS A 181 57.40 -5.19 33.38
C CYS A 181 57.31 -6.54 34.10
N LEU A 182 57.91 -7.57 33.51
CA LEU A 182 58.40 -8.84 34.08
C LEU A 182 59.41 -9.33 33.02
N ASP A 183 60.74 -9.21 33.11
CA ASP A 183 61.74 -9.40 34.17
C ASP A 183 61.94 -10.89 34.55
N GLN A 184 62.95 -11.52 33.93
CA GLN A 184 64.11 -12.22 34.55
C GLN A 184 64.93 -12.95 33.47
N LYS A 185 66.21 -12.58 33.24
CA LYS A 185 67.45 -13.07 33.89
C LYS A 185 67.67 -14.58 33.67
N GLU A 186 68.84 -15.13 33.38
CA GLU A 186 70.20 -14.77 33.00
C GLU A 186 70.85 -16.14 32.67
N LEU A 187 71.84 -16.23 31.78
CA LEU A 187 73.04 -17.05 32.00
C LEU A 187 74.05 -16.82 30.85
N LYS A 188 75.15 -16.14 31.17
CA LYS A 188 76.44 -16.25 30.46
C LYS A 188 77.40 -17.01 31.37
N PRO A 189 78.32 -17.78 30.80
CA PRO A 189 79.72 -17.74 31.26
C PRO A 189 80.65 -17.52 30.04
N CYS A 190 81.36 -16.40 29.94
CA CYS A 190 82.69 -16.14 30.51
C CYS A 190 83.76 -17.20 30.16
N TYR A 191 84.56 -16.88 29.14
CA TYR A 191 85.91 -17.42 28.95
C TYR A 191 86.82 -16.84 30.05
N ASN A 192 87.28 -17.68 30.98
CA ASN A 192 88.44 -17.39 31.82
C ASN A 192 89.60 -18.27 31.38
N SER A 193 90.58 -17.63 30.75
CA SER A 193 91.94 -18.13 30.68
C SER A 193 92.60 -17.90 32.04
N GLU A 194 92.84 -18.95 32.81
CA GLU A 194 93.80 -18.89 33.92
C GLU A 194 94.89 -19.94 33.76
N LYS A 195 96.11 -19.41 33.84
CA LYS A 195 97.40 -20.07 33.86
C LYS A 195 97.45 -21.08 35.01
N VAL A 196 97.98 -22.27 34.74
CA VAL A 196 98.59 -23.11 35.77
C VAL A 196 100.09 -23.21 35.48
N ALA A 197 100.85 -22.80 36.49
CA ALA A 197 102.30 -22.70 36.55
C ALA A 197 102.92 -24.06 37.01
N PRO A 198 104.27 -24.15 37.20
CA PRO A 198 105.06 -25.35 36.92
C PRO A 198 105.10 -26.41 38.02
N SER A 199 105.69 -27.54 37.62
CA SER A 199 106.02 -28.77 38.34
C SER A 199 106.47 -28.64 39.81
N PRO A 200 106.18 -29.67 40.62
CA PRO A 200 107.06 -30.12 41.69
C PRO A 200 107.91 -31.29 41.18
N GLY A 201 109.22 -31.07 41.07
CA GLY A 201 110.17 -32.16 40.90
C GLY A 201 110.39 -32.88 42.23
N VAL A 202 110.32 -34.21 42.21
CA VAL A 202 111.07 -35.08 43.14
C VAL A 202 111.49 -36.35 42.38
N PRO A 203 112.70 -36.87 42.65
CA PRO A 203 113.52 -37.61 41.72
C PRO A 203 113.55 -39.12 41.96
N GLY A 204 114.00 -39.83 40.92
CA GLY A 204 114.97 -40.91 41.10
C GLY A 204 114.43 -42.28 41.46
N VAL A 205 113.94 -43.00 40.46
CA VAL A 205 114.03 -44.47 40.42
C VAL A 205 114.84 -44.84 39.19
N LYS A 206 116.03 -45.41 39.41
CA LYS A 206 116.86 -45.96 38.33
C LYS A 206 116.23 -47.26 37.85
N PHE A 207 115.33 -47.15 36.88
CA PHE A 207 114.93 -48.28 36.05
C PHE A 207 116.12 -48.68 35.16
N THR A 208 116.38 -49.98 35.07
CA THR A 208 117.31 -50.54 34.09
C THR A 208 116.82 -50.24 32.67
N ASP A 209 117.72 -50.15 31.68
CA ASP A 209 117.33 -49.75 30.31
C ASP A 209 116.22 -50.66 29.72
N ALA A 210 116.16 -51.93 30.15
CA ALA A 210 115.11 -52.88 29.79
C ALA A 210 113.74 -52.61 30.43
N GLU A 211 113.68 -51.95 31.60
CA GLU A 211 112.43 -51.56 32.26
C GLU A 211 111.89 -50.23 31.72
N LYS A 212 112.78 -49.33 31.29
CA LYS A 212 112.40 -48.09 30.59
C LYS A 212 111.83 -48.37 29.21
N GLU A 213 112.45 -49.26 28.43
CA GLU A 213 111.96 -49.64 27.10
C GLU A 213 110.58 -50.31 27.19
N LYS A 214 110.37 -51.18 28.18
CA LYS A 214 109.03 -51.75 28.46
C LYS A 214 108.01 -50.69 28.89
N CYS A 215 108.40 -49.74 29.72
CA CYS A 215 107.52 -48.66 30.17
C CYS A 215 107.17 -47.68 29.03
N GLU A 216 108.12 -47.39 28.14
CA GLU A 216 107.92 -46.58 26.93
C GLU A 216 107.03 -47.30 25.90
N GLU A 217 107.19 -48.62 25.72
CA GLU A 217 106.28 -49.43 24.90
C GLU A 217 104.86 -49.48 25.49
N GLU A 218 104.71 -49.61 26.80
CA GLU A 218 103.40 -49.55 27.48
C GLU A 218 102.77 -48.17 27.36
N LEU A 219 103.56 -47.09 27.50
CA LEU A 219 103.11 -45.72 27.31
C LEU A 219 102.64 -45.47 25.87
N ALA A 220 103.38 -45.95 24.87
CA ALA A 220 103.00 -45.85 23.46
C ALA A 220 101.72 -46.66 23.14
N LYS A 221 101.55 -47.84 23.76
CA LYS A 221 100.31 -48.63 23.65
C LYS A 221 99.12 -47.90 24.29
N LEU A 222 99.31 -47.25 25.43
CA LEU A 222 98.27 -46.46 26.10
C LEU A 222 97.88 -45.23 25.30
N TYR A 223 98.83 -44.48 24.74
CA TYR A 223 98.52 -43.36 23.85
C TYR A 223 97.77 -43.79 22.61
N LYS A 224 98.17 -44.90 21.97
CA LYS A 224 97.44 -45.44 20.83
C LYS A 224 96.00 -45.86 21.18
N GLN A 225 95.81 -46.48 22.35
CA GLN A 225 94.46 -46.80 22.83
C GLN A 225 93.62 -45.56 23.12
N LEU A 226 94.25 -44.46 23.55
CA LEU A 226 93.57 -43.18 23.76
C LEU A 226 93.13 -42.57 22.43
N ASP A 227 94.02 -42.55 21.43
CA ASP A 227 93.71 -42.07 20.07
C ASP A 227 92.58 -42.90 19.43
N ASP A 228 92.64 -44.23 19.51
CA ASP A 228 91.59 -45.13 19.01
C ASP A 228 90.24 -44.87 19.72
N LYS A 229 90.28 -44.52 21.01
CA LYS A 229 89.08 -44.18 21.80
C LYS A 229 88.55 -42.79 21.48
N ASP A 230 89.41 -41.81 21.22
CA ASP A 230 89.03 -40.47 20.80
C ASP A 230 88.38 -40.51 19.40
N ASP A 231 88.91 -41.33 18.48
CA ASP A 231 88.30 -41.58 17.18
C ASP A 231 86.90 -42.23 17.31
N GLU A 232 86.74 -43.19 18.22
CA GLU A 232 85.44 -43.82 18.52
C GLU A 232 84.45 -42.80 19.10
N ILE A 233 84.88 -41.95 20.03
CA ILE A 233 84.08 -40.86 20.61
C ILE A 233 83.67 -39.85 19.53
N ASN A 234 84.58 -39.53 18.61
CA ASN A 234 84.29 -38.59 17.54
C ASN A 234 83.27 -39.16 16.54
N GLN A 235 83.37 -40.45 16.19
CA GLN A 235 82.38 -41.15 15.37
C GLN A 235 81.01 -41.22 16.06
N GLN A 236 80.98 -41.52 17.37
CA GLN A 236 79.74 -41.52 18.15
C GLN A 236 79.13 -40.13 18.24
N SER A 237 79.94 -39.08 18.42
CA SER A 237 79.47 -37.69 18.46
C SER A 237 78.85 -37.25 17.12
N GLN A 238 79.47 -37.63 16.00
CA GLN A 238 78.90 -37.36 14.67
C GLN A 238 77.59 -38.12 14.42
N LEU A 239 77.47 -39.35 14.92
CA LEU A 239 76.23 -40.12 14.83
C LEU A 239 75.11 -39.50 15.68
N VAL A 240 75.43 -39.05 16.89
CA VAL A 240 74.50 -38.35 17.79
C VAL A 240 74.00 -37.06 17.14
N GLU A 241 74.87 -36.26 16.53
CA GLU A 241 74.46 -35.01 15.87
C GLU A 241 73.55 -35.28 14.66
N LYS A 242 73.83 -36.34 13.87
CA LYS A 242 72.95 -36.77 12.77
C LYS A 242 71.58 -37.21 13.27
N LEU A 243 71.52 -38.00 14.34
CA LEU A 243 70.25 -38.45 14.93
C LEU A 243 69.46 -37.27 15.51
N LYS A 244 70.14 -36.32 16.13
CA LYS A 244 69.53 -35.10 16.67
C LYS A 244 68.94 -34.23 15.56
N GLN A 245 69.65 -34.07 14.43
CA GLN A 245 69.11 -33.38 13.26
C GLN A 245 67.87 -34.09 12.71
N GLN A 246 67.90 -35.41 12.59
CA GLN A 246 66.73 -36.19 12.15
C GLN A 246 65.53 -36.05 13.09
N MET A 247 65.76 -35.98 14.41
CA MET A 247 64.69 -35.73 15.38
C MET A 247 64.09 -34.33 15.22
N LEU A 248 64.93 -33.30 15.03
CA LEU A 248 64.46 -31.93 14.81
C LEU A 248 63.61 -31.82 13.54
N ASP A 249 64.07 -32.43 12.44
CA ASP A 249 63.33 -32.43 11.18
C ASP A 249 61.96 -33.15 11.33
N GLN A 250 61.90 -34.24 12.10
CA GLN A 250 60.65 -34.93 12.42
C GLN A 250 59.72 -34.12 13.32
N GLU A 251 60.26 -33.42 14.32
CA GLU A 251 59.49 -32.53 15.19
C GLU A 251 58.90 -31.35 14.40
N GLU A 252 59.65 -30.77 13.46
CA GLU A 252 59.17 -29.71 12.57
C GLU A 252 58.04 -30.22 11.65
N LEU A 253 58.18 -31.42 11.08
CA LEU A 253 57.15 -32.04 10.25
C LEU A 253 55.85 -32.29 11.05
N LEU A 254 55.97 -32.80 12.27
CA LEU A 254 54.82 -33.00 13.17
C LEU A 254 54.18 -31.67 13.57
N ALA A 255 54.96 -30.64 13.83
CA ALA A 255 54.47 -29.30 14.12
C ALA A 255 53.76 -28.67 12.91
N SER A 256 54.25 -28.91 11.69
CA SER A 256 53.56 -28.51 10.45
C SER A 256 52.22 -29.24 10.30
N SER A 257 52.23 -30.57 10.44
CA SER A 257 51.01 -31.38 10.29
C SER A 257 49.94 -31.04 11.33
N ARG A 258 50.32 -30.71 12.57
CA ARG A 258 49.39 -30.22 13.60
C ARG A 258 48.77 -28.87 13.22
N ARG A 259 49.58 -27.92 12.72
CA ARG A 259 49.07 -26.62 12.25
C ARG A 259 48.09 -26.80 11.09
N ASP A 260 48.39 -27.69 10.15
CA ASP A 260 47.49 -27.98 9.03
C ASP A 260 46.18 -28.63 9.50
N HIS A 261 46.25 -29.53 10.49
CA HIS A 261 45.06 -30.12 11.11
C HIS A 261 44.20 -29.06 11.81
N ASP A 262 44.80 -28.16 12.59
CA ASP A 262 44.10 -27.08 13.27
C ASP A 262 43.45 -26.11 12.28
N ASN A 263 44.13 -25.79 11.18
CA ASN A 263 43.60 -24.96 10.09
C ASN A 263 42.40 -25.64 9.41
N LEU A 264 42.52 -26.93 9.07
CA LEU A 264 41.42 -27.70 8.48
C LEU A 264 40.22 -27.82 9.42
N GLN A 265 40.46 -27.99 10.73
CA GLN A 265 39.41 -28.05 11.73
C GLN A 265 38.69 -26.70 11.87
N ALA A 266 39.43 -25.58 11.83
CA ALA A 266 38.84 -24.25 11.82
C ALA A 266 37.99 -24.00 10.56
N GLU A 267 38.46 -24.45 9.40
CA GLU A 267 37.71 -24.34 8.14
C GLU A 267 36.44 -25.20 8.13
N LEU A 268 36.50 -26.43 8.68
CA LEU A 268 35.33 -27.27 8.86
C LEU A 268 34.27 -26.61 9.75
N ASN A 269 34.69 -26.02 10.87
CA ASN A 269 33.79 -25.31 11.79
C ASN A 269 33.18 -24.07 11.11
N ARG A 270 33.96 -23.34 10.31
CA ARG A 270 33.49 -22.19 9.51
C ARG A 270 32.42 -22.62 8.52
N LEU A 271 32.67 -23.68 7.75
CA LEU A 271 31.72 -24.21 6.77
C LEU A 271 30.44 -24.75 7.43
N GLN A 272 30.54 -25.34 8.63
CA GLN A 272 29.37 -25.76 9.40
C GLN A 272 28.52 -24.55 9.85
N ALA A 273 29.16 -23.48 10.35
CA ALA A 273 28.46 -22.27 10.73
C ALA A 273 27.77 -21.59 9.54
N GLU A 274 28.43 -21.54 8.38
CA GLU A 274 27.85 -21.01 7.14
C GLU A 274 26.66 -21.85 6.64
N ASN A 275 26.74 -23.18 6.78
CA ASN A 275 25.65 -24.09 6.44
C ASN A 275 24.42 -23.91 7.35
N GLU A 276 24.63 -23.75 8.66
CA GLU A 276 23.53 -23.46 9.60
C GLU A 276 22.90 -22.08 9.35
N ALA A 277 23.72 -21.05 9.09
CA ALA A 277 23.22 -19.73 8.72
C ALA A 277 22.36 -19.81 7.43
N SER A 278 22.83 -20.53 6.41
CA SER A 278 22.08 -20.74 5.16
C SER A 278 20.76 -21.49 5.40
N LYS A 279 20.72 -22.45 6.35
CA LYS A 279 19.48 -23.13 6.71
C LYS A 279 18.48 -22.20 7.39
N ASP A 280 18.95 -21.29 8.21
CA ASP A 280 18.08 -20.30 8.87
C ASP A 280 17.53 -19.30 7.86
N GLU A 281 18.33 -18.84 6.90
CA GLU A 281 17.84 -18.02 5.76
C GLU A 281 16.75 -18.75 4.97
N VAL A 282 16.94 -20.04 4.66
CA VAL A 282 15.92 -20.85 3.96
C VAL A 282 14.64 -20.97 4.78
N LYS A 283 14.71 -21.08 6.11
CA LYS A 283 13.51 -21.11 6.97
C LYS A 283 12.76 -19.77 6.93
N GLU A 284 13.47 -18.65 6.98
CA GLU A 284 12.85 -17.33 6.90
C GLU A 284 12.14 -17.12 5.56
N VAL A 285 12.78 -17.51 4.45
CA VAL A 285 12.16 -17.46 3.12
C VAL A 285 10.91 -18.35 3.05
N LEU A 286 10.95 -19.55 3.61
CA LEU A 286 9.79 -20.44 3.66
C LEU A 286 8.64 -19.85 4.48
N GLN A 287 8.94 -19.22 5.62
CA GLN A 287 7.93 -18.56 6.44
C GLN A 287 7.30 -17.37 5.71
N ALA A 288 8.10 -16.54 5.03
CA ALA A 288 7.61 -15.44 4.22
C ALA A 288 6.71 -15.92 3.06
N LEU A 289 7.05 -17.05 2.44
CA LEU A 289 6.21 -17.67 1.41
C LEU A 289 4.90 -18.22 1.96
N GLU A 290 4.90 -18.76 3.17
CA GLU A 290 3.69 -19.24 3.85
C GLU A 290 2.75 -18.07 4.20
N GLU A 291 3.30 -16.97 4.73
CA GLU A 291 2.55 -15.74 5.01
C GLU A 291 1.99 -15.12 3.71
N LEU A 292 2.75 -15.13 2.62
CA LEU A 292 2.28 -14.63 1.32
C LEU A 292 1.15 -15.50 0.77
N ALA A 293 1.22 -16.82 0.93
CA ALA A 293 0.17 -17.75 0.52
C ALA A 293 -1.14 -17.50 1.29
N VAL A 294 -1.06 -17.33 2.61
CA VAL A 294 -2.24 -17.02 3.45
C VAL A 294 -2.86 -15.68 3.05
N ASN A 295 -2.02 -14.66 2.81
CA ASN A 295 -2.49 -13.36 2.35
C ASN A 295 -3.16 -13.43 0.97
N TYR A 296 -2.62 -14.24 0.06
CA TYR A 296 -3.21 -14.47 -1.27
C TYR A 296 -4.58 -15.13 -1.15
N ASP A 297 -4.72 -16.18 -0.34
CA ASP A 297 -5.99 -16.87 -0.13
C ASP A 297 -7.04 -15.93 0.48
N GLN A 298 -6.65 -15.13 1.47
CA GLN A 298 -7.55 -14.13 2.07
C GLN A 298 -7.98 -13.06 1.05
N LYS A 299 -7.06 -12.59 0.21
CA LYS A 299 -7.40 -11.63 -0.86
C LYS A 299 -8.25 -12.24 -1.96
N SER A 300 -8.03 -13.51 -2.29
CA SER A 300 -8.86 -14.25 -3.23
C SER A 300 -10.29 -14.36 -2.71
N GLN A 301 -10.47 -14.68 -1.42
CA GLN A 301 -11.79 -14.75 -0.80
C GLN A 301 -12.49 -13.38 -0.77
N GLU A 302 -11.78 -12.30 -0.44
CA GLU A 302 -12.34 -10.94 -0.48
C GLU A 302 -12.81 -10.56 -1.90
N VAL A 303 -12.06 -10.94 -2.93
CA VAL A 303 -12.45 -10.71 -4.33
C VAL A 303 -13.70 -11.52 -4.70
N GLU A 304 -13.80 -12.78 -4.28
CA GLU A 304 -15.01 -13.57 -4.51
C GLU A 304 -16.24 -12.96 -3.83
N ASP A 305 -16.11 -12.51 -2.60
CA ASP A 305 -17.21 -11.94 -1.85
C ASP A 305 -17.67 -10.60 -2.46
N LYS A 306 -16.72 -9.74 -2.85
CA LYS A 306 -17.05 -8.51 -3.59
C LYS A 306 -17.65 -8.78 -4.98
N THR A 307 -17.26 -9.87 -5.63
CA THR A 307 -17.86 -10.27 -6.91
C THR A 307 -19.33 -10.66 -6.71
N LYS A 308 -19.65 -11.41 -5.66
CA LYS A 308 -21.05 -11.75 -5.32
C LYS A 308 -21.88 -10.51 -4.97
N GLU A 309 -21.30 -9.56 -4.22
CA GLU A 309 -21.98 -8.29 -3.94
C GLU A 309 -22.24 -7.49 -5.23
N PHE A 310 -21.27 -7.46 -6.14
CA PHE A 310 -21.43 -6.78 -7.43
C PHE A 310 -22.50 -7.44 -8.31
N GLU A 311 -22.56 -8.77 -8.34
CA GLU A 311 -23.62 -9.51 -9.03
C GLU A 311 -25.00 -9.18 -8.45
N SER A 312 -25.14 -9.16 -7.13
CA SER A 312 -26.40 -8.79 -6.46
C SER A 312 -26.82 -7.34 -6.77
N LEU A 313 -25.88 -6.39 -6.77
CA LEU A 313 -26.14 -5.00 -7.13
C LEU A 313 -26.51 -4.84 -8.62
N SER A 314 -25.87 -5.62 -9.50
CA SER A 314 -26.16 -5.64 -10.92
C SER A 314 -27.57 -6.19 -11.20
N GLU A 315 -27.98 -7.23 -10.47
CA GLU A 315 -29.35 -7.75 -10.53
C GLU A 315 -30.37 -6.72 -10.04
N GLU A 316 -30.11 -6.04 -8.91
CA GLU A 316 -30.98 -4.98 -8.42
C GLU A 316 -31.08 -3.83 -9.44
N LEU A 317 -29.95 -3.41 -10.02
CA LEU A 317 -29.92 -2.37 -11.05
C LEU A 317 -30.75 -2.77 -12.28
N ASN A 318 -30.63 -4.02 -12.74
CA ASN A 318 -31.44 -4.53 -13.85
C ASN A 318 -32.94 -4.54 -13.50
N GLN A 319 -33.30 -4.94 -12.28
CA GLN A 319 -34.69 -4.89 -11.82
C GLN A 319 -35.23 -3.45 -11.81
N LYS A 320 -34.47 -2.49 -11.27
CA LYS A 320 -34.84 -1.07 -11.25
C LYS A 320 -34.96 -0.50 -12.67
N THR A 321 -34.06 -0.89 -13.58
CA THR A 321 -34.10 -0.49 -14.98
C THR A 321 -35.37 -1.01 -15.69
N ASN A 322 -35.75 -2.26 -15.43
CA ASN A 322 -36.98 -2.84 -15.96
C ASN A 322 -38.24 -2.13 -15.43
N ILE A 323 -38.27 -1.80 -14.13
CA ILE A 323 -39.35 -1.03 -13.53
C ILE A 323 -39.44 0.36 -14.19
N LEU A 324 -38.30 1.03 -14.38
CA LEU A 324 -38.23 2.35 -15.00
C LEU A 324 -38.76 2.30 -16.44
N ALA A 325 -38.37 1.29 -17.23
CA ALA A 325 -38.89 1.09 -18.58
C ALA A 325 -40.42 0.85 -18.61
N SER A 326 -40.96 0.14 -17.60
CA SER A 326 -42.40 -0.03 -17.45
C SER A 326 -43.10 1.30 -17.16
N ILE A 327 -42.56 2.09 -16.23
CA ILE A 327 -43.08 3.43 -15.88
C ILE A 327 -43.04 4.36 -17.09
N ASP A 328 -41.95 4.35 -17.87
CA ASP A 328 -41.85 5.15 -19.10
C ASP A 328 -42.90 4.73 -20.15
N SER A 329 -43.16 3.44 -20.29
CA SER A 329 -44.23 2.93 -21.18
C SER A 329 -45.62 3.41 -20.74
N GLU A 330 -45.90 3.39 -19.44
CA GLU A 330 -47.15 3.92 -18.88
C GLU A 330 -47.27 5.44 -19.10
N LEU A 331 -46.17 6.17 -18.88
CA LEU A 331 -46.11 7.61 -19.08
C LEU A 331 -46.31 7.98 -20.57
N GLN A 332 -45.76 7.20 -21.49
CA GLN A 332 -45.97 7.34 -22.93
C GLN A 332 -47.46 7.16 -23.28
N LYS A 333 -48.09 6.10 -22.77
CA LYS A 333 -49.53 5.85 -22.97
C LYS A 333 -50.38 6.99 -22.42
N LEU A 334 -50.06 7.51 -21.24
CA LEU A 334 -50.76 8.66 -20.65
C LEU A 334 -50.59 9.93 -21.48
N LYS A 335 -49.39 10.18 -22.03
CA LYS A 335 -49.15 11.31 -22.95
C LYS A 335 -49.97 11.18 -24.23
N GLU A 336 -50.00 10.00 -24.84
CA GLU A 336 -50.80 9.73 -26.04
C GLU A 336 -52.31 9.90 -25.77
N MET A 337 -52.81 9.37 -24.66
CA MET A 337 -54.20 9.56 -24.23
C MET A 337 -54.51 11.05 -24.00
N THR A 338 -53.61 11.80 -23.36
CA THR A 338 -53.77 13.24 -23.13
C THR A 338 -53.79 14.01 -24.44
N ASN A 339 -52.90 13.68 -25.39
CA ASN A 339 -52.87 14.30 -26.72
C ASN A 339 -54.14 13.99 -27.52
N HIS A 340 -54.64 12.75 -27.45
CA HIS A 340 -55.90 12.37 -28.10
C HIS A 340 -57.09 13.15 -27.49
N GLN A 341 -57.12 13.30 -26.17
CA GLN A 341 -58.13 14.13 -25.50
C GLN A 341 -58.02 15.60 -25.91
N LYS A 342 -56.82 16.18 -25.98
CA LYS A 342 -56.62 17.55 -26.48
C LYS A 342 -57.14 17.71 -27.90
N LYS A 343 -56.81 16.80 -28.82
CA LYS A 343 -57.33 16.82 -30.20
C LYS A 343 -58.86 16.78 -30.23
N ARG A 344 -59.47 15.86 -29.48
CA ARG A 344 -60.93 15.75 -29.40
C ARG A 344 -61.57 17.03 -28.84
N VAL A 345 -61.01 17.65 -27.81
CA VAL A 345 -61.51 18.93 -27.29
C VAL A 345 -61.37 20.04 -28.33
N THR A 346 -60.24 20.13 -29.03
CA THR A 346 -60.04 21.12 -30.11
C THR A 346 -61.04 20.92 -31.25
N GLU A 347 -61.29 19.68 -31.68
CA GLU A 347 -62.29 19.34 -32.70
C GLU A 347 -63.70 19.71 -32.23
N MET A 348 -64.07 19.38 -30.99
CA MET A 348 -65.36 19.77 -30.41
C MET A 348 -65.51 21.29 -30.35
N MET A 349 -64.49 22.01 -29.91
CA MET A 349 -64.47 23.47 -29.85
C MET A 349 -64.57 24.09 -31.25
N SER A 350 -63.89 23.50 -32.23
CA SER A 350 -63.95 23.95 -33.63
C SER A 350 -65.33 23.71 -34.24
N SER A 351 -65.96 22.57 -33.96
CA SER A 351 -67.34 22.29 -34.37
C SER A 351 -68.32 23.28 -33.74
N LEU A 352 -68.20 23.55 -32.44
CA LEU A 352 -69.06 24.52 -31.75
C LEU A 352 -68.89 25.93 -32.32
N LEU A 353 -67.66 26.35 -32.61
CA LEU A 353 -67.39 27.65 -33.24
C LEU A 353 -67.97 27.71 -34.66
N LYS A 354 -67.94 26.61 -35.41
CA LYS A 354 -68.55 26.51 -36.73
C LYS A 354 -70.08 26.60 -36.64
N ASP A 355 -70.70 25.85 -35.74
CA ASP A 355 -72.15 25.89 -35.50
C ASP A 355 -72.58 27.32 -35.09
N LEU A 356 -71.81 27.99 -34.23
CA LEU A 356 -72.05 29.40 -33.86
C LEU A 356 -71.88 30.37 -35.03
N ALA A 357 -70.91 30.13 -35.92
CA ALA A 357 -70.73 30.94 -37.12
C ALA A 357 -71.88 30.74 -38.13
N GLU A 358 -72.35 29.50 -38.31
CA GLU A 358 -73.52 29.18 -39.14
C GLU A 358 -74.80 29.84 -38.58
N ILE A 359 -74.99 29.81 -37.26
CA ILE A 359 -76.07 30.57 -36.58
C ILE A 359 -75.89 32.07 -36.83
N GLY A 360 -74.68 32.60 -36.70
CA GLY A 360 -74.37 34.01 -36.99
C GLY A 360 -74.69 34.42 -38.43
N ILE A 361 -74.45 33.53 -39.41
CA ILE A 361 -74.80 33.76 -40.82
C ILE A 361 -76.32 33.67 -41.03
N ALA A 362 -76.99 32.69 -40.43
CA ALA A 362 -78.45 32.54 -40.52
C ALA A 362 -79.19 33.73 -39.88
N VAL A 363 -78.65 34.31 -38.81
CA VAL A 363 -79.20 35.48 -38.12
C VAL A 363 -78.79 36.80 -38.78
N GLY A 364 -77.58 36.87 -39.36
CA GLY A 364 -77.04 38.06 -40.03
C GLY A 364 -77.45 38.24 -41.50
N SER A 365 -78.00 37.20 -42.13
CA SER A 365 -78.62 37.29 -43.44
C SER A 365 -80.02 37.91 -43.29
N ASN A 366 -80.16 39.16 -43.73
CA ASN A 366 -81.39 39.95 -43.70
C ASN A 366 -82.55 39.43 -44.61
N ASP A 367 -82.71 38.12 -44.78
CA ASP A 367 -83.83 37.50 -45.51
C ASP A 367 -84.93 36.95 -44.60
N ILE A 368 -84.96 37.35 -43.31
CA ILE A 368 -86.11 37.13 -42.43
C ILE A 368 -87.15 38.24 -42.66
N LYS A 369 -87.61 38.37 -43.91
CA LYS A 369 -88.85 39.06 -44.28
C LYS A 369 -89.21 38.66 -45.71
N VAL A 370 -90.17 37.75 -45.82
CA VAL A 370 -91.05 37.37 -46.97
C VAL A 370 -91.08 35.85 -47.17
N SER A 371 -91.53 35.10 -46.16
CA SER A 371 -92.10 33.74 -46.33
C SER A 371 -92.99 33.27 -45.16
N PHE A 372 -93.31 34.13 -44.19
CA PHE A 372 -94.05 33.77 -42.97
C PHE A 372 -95.57 33.51 -43.18
N LEU A 373 -96.06 33.37 -44.42
CA LEU A 373 -97.50 33.23 -44.69
C LEU A 373 -97.90 32.07 -45.61
N SER A 374 -97.13 30.99 -45.71
CA SER A 374 -97.65 29.77 -46.35
C SER A 374 -97.01 28.48 -45.85
N SER A 375 -97.87 27.64 -45.26
CA SER A 375 -97.81 26.17 -45.19
C SER A 375 -96.91 25.51 -44.14
N GLY A 376 -97.56 24.76 -43.24
CA GLY A 376 -97.00 23.52 -42.68
C GLY A 376 -96.85 23.49 -41.15
N ASN A 377 -97.87 22.94 -40.47
CA ASN A 377 -97.88 22.61 -39.03
C ASN A 377 -96.82 21.57 -38.59
N GLY A 378 -95.84 21.20 -39.44
CA GLY A 378 -94.83 20.17 -39.17
C GLY A 378 -93.42 20.72 -38.86
N LEU A 379 -93.09 21.92 -39.34
CA LEU A 379 -91.73 22.48 -39.21
C LEU A 379 -91.39 22.92 -37.78
N ILE A 380 -92.41 23.36 -37.02
CA ILE A 380 -92.24 23.77 -35.61
C ILE A 380 -91.88 22.56 -34.73
N ASP A 381 -92.49 21.40 -34.97
CA ASP A 381 -92.20 20.17 -34.21
C ASP A 381 -90.81 19.61 -34.51
N GLU A 382 -90.31 19.80 -35.74
CA GLU A 382 -88.94 19.46 -36.12
C GLU A 382 -87.91 20.34 -35.40
N GLU A 383 -88.14 21.65 -35.32
CA GLU A 383 -87.27 22.58 -34.58
C GLU A 383 -87.24 22.27 -33.07
N PHE A 384 -88.39 21.96 -32.45
CA PHE A 384 -88.44 21.52 -31.05
C PHE A 384 -87.75 20.15 -30.84
N THR A 385 -87.76 19.29 -31.84
CA THR A 385 -87.07 17.98 -31.78
C THR A 385 -85.56 18.15 -31.88
N VAL A 386 -85.09 19.05 -32.74
CA VAL A 386 -83.68 19.43 -32.83
C VAL A 386 -83.21 20.05 -31.50
N ALA A 387 -83.97 20.98 -30.93
CA ALA A 387 -83.65 21.57 -29.63
C ALA A 387 -83.58 20.51 -28.51
N ARG A 388 -84.51 19.54 -28.48
CA ARG A 388 -84.49 18.41 -27.52
C ARG A 388 -83.26 17.51 -27.68
N LEU A 389 -82.82 17.27 -28.91
CA LEU A 389 -81.61 16.50 -29.21
C LEU A 389 -80.35 17.25 -28.75
N TYR A 390 -80.26 18.56 -28.98
CA TYR A 390 -79.16 19.39 -28.50
C TYR A 390 -79.10 19.44 -26.97
N ILE A 391 -80.24 19.62 -26.29
CA ILE A 391 -80.32 19.57 -24.83
C ILE A 391 -79.88 18.19 -24.31
N SER A 392 -80.25 17.11 -25.00
CA SER A 392 -79.84 15.75 -24.64
C SER A 392 -78.35 15.53 -24.82
N LYS A 393 -77.75 16.08 -25.89
CA LYS A 393 -76.30 16.03 -26.14
C LYS A 393 -75.54 16.81 -25.07
N LEU A 394 -75.94 18.04 -24.78
CA LEU A 394 -75.35 18.87 -23.72
C LEU A 394 -75.44 18.17 -22.36
N LYS A 395 -76.58 17.58 -22.02
CA LYS A 395 -76.76 16.79 -20.79
C LYS A 395 -75.78 15.63 -20.70
N SER A 396 -75.49 14.95 -21.81
CA SER A 396 -74.55 13.82 -21.86
C SER A 396 -73.09 14.27 -21.70
N GLU A 397 -72.71 15.40 -22.28
CA GLU A 397 -71.36 15.97 -22.17
C GLU A 397 -71.09 16.49 -20.76
N VAL A 398 -72.05 17.22 -20.16
CA VAL A 398 -71.99 17.66 -18.76
C VAL A 398 -71.85 16.45 -17.83
N LYS A 399 -72.60 15.36 -18.05
CA LYS A 399 -72.49 14.13 -17.25
C LYS A 399 -71.10 13.48 -17.37
N THR A 400 -70.45 13.59 -18.53
CA THR A 400 -69.11 13.07 -18.77
C THR A 400 -68.04 13.94 -18.09
N MET A 401 -68.17 15.27 -18.16
CA MET A 401 -67.30 16.19 -17.43
C MET A 401 -67.38 15.98 -15.91
N VAL A 402 -68.59 15.80 -15.37
CA VAL A 402 -68.78 15.53 -13.93
C VAL A 402 -68.08 14.23 -13.50
N LYS A 403 -68.13 13.17 -14.32
CA LYS A 403 -67.39 11.92 -14.03
C LYS A 403 -65.89 12.14 -14.02
N ARG A 404 -65.36 12.92 -14.96
CA ARG A 404 -63.93 13.22 -15.06
C ARG A 404 -63.45 14.09 -13.88
N SER A 405 -64.25 15.05 -13.46
CA SER A 405 -63.97 15.87 -12.26
C SER A 405 -63.84 14.99 -11.02
N LYS A 406 -64.79 14.07 -10.81
CA LYS A 406 -64.76 13.12 -9.69
C LYS A 406 -63.53 12.20 -9.71
N GLN A 407 -63.08 11.77 -10.89
CA GLN A 407 -61.87 10.96 -11.01
C GLN A 407 -60.61 11.75 -10.62
N LEU A 408 -60.50 13.01 -11.05
CA LEU A 408 -59.39 13.89 -10.69
C LEU A 408 -59.38 14.20 -9.18
N GLU A 409 -60.54 14.44 -8.58
CA GLU A 409 -60.68 14.59 -7.13
C GLU A 409 -60.21 13.35 -6.37
N GLY A 410 -60.53 12.15 -6.88
CA GLY A 410 -60.04 10.88 -6.33
C GLY A 410 -58.51 10.77 -6.34
N THR A 411 -57.88 11.03 -7.48
CA THR A 411 -56.41 11.00 -7.60
C THR A 411 -55.73 12.06 -6.75
N GLN A 412 -56.30 13.27 -6.66
CA GLN A 412 -55.78 14.33 -5.79
C GLN A 412 -55.82 13.91 -4.31
N THR A 413 -56.90 13.24 -3.89
CA THR A 413 -57.05 12.74 -2.52
C THR A 413 -56.01 11.65 -2.20
N GLU A 414 -55.71 10.76 -3.15
CA GLU A 414 -54.68 9.72 -2.97
C GLU A 414 -53.27 10.29 -2.88
N ASN A 415 -52.95 11.30 -3.70
CA ASN A 415 -51.66 12.00 -3.66
C ASN A 415 -51.47 12.75 -2.33
N ASN A 416 -52.51 13.42 -1.82
CA ASN A 416 -52.45 14.07 -0.53
C ASN A 416 -52.19 13.06 0.61
N LYS A 417 -52.80 11.86 0.57
CA LYS A 417 -52.52 10.81 1.56
C LYS A 417 -51.06 10.35 1.55
N LYS A 418 -50.48 10.15 0.37
CA LYS A 418 -49.05 9.78 0.23
C LYS A 418 -48.14 10.88 0.75
N MET A 419 -48.51 12.15 0.53
CA MET A 419 -47.77 13.29 1.07
C MET A 419 -47.79 13.29 2.61
N ASP A 420 -48.97 13.09 3.21
CA ASP A 420 -49.12 13.00 4.68
C ASP A 420 -48.34 11.82 5.29
N GLU A 421 -48.27 10.67 4.59
CA GLU A 421 -47.47 9.51 5.01
C GLU A 421 -45.97 9.83 4.99
N ASN A 422 -45.49 10.44 3.93
CA ASN A 422 -44.09 10.87 3.81
C ASN A 422 -43.71 11.92 4.87
N GLU A 423 -44.61 12.86 5.18
CA GLU A 423 -44.38 13.85 6.25
C GLU A 423 -44.24 13.19 7.62
N LYS A 424 -45.03 12.14 7.91
CA LYS A 424 -44.90 11.37 9.15
C LYS A 424 -43.59 10.59 9.23
N GLU A 425 -43.15 9.99 8.13
CA GLU A 425 -41.86 9.29 8.06
C GLU A 425 -40.69 10.25 8.25
N LEU A 426 -40.75 11.43 7.63
CA LEU A 426 -39.75 12.48 7.79
C LEU A 426 -39.66 12.94 9.25
N ALA A 427 -40.81 13.18 9.90
CA ALA A 427 -40.87 13.55 11.31
C ALA A 427 -40.29 12.45 12.23
N ALA A 428 -40.55 11.17 11.93
CA ALA A 428 -40.00 10.05 12.68
C ALA A 428 -38.47 9.94 12.55
N CYS A 429 -37.93 10.20 11.35
CA CYS A 429 -36.49 10.27 11.12
C CYS A 429 -35.83 11.42 11.88
N GLN A 430 -36.44 12.62 11.85
CA GLN A 430 -35.95 13.77 12.61
C GLN A 430 -35.92 13.51 14.12
N LEU A 431 -36.95 12.86 14.65
CA LEU A 431 -36.98 12.47 16.06
C LEU A 431 -35.86 11.49 16.42
N ARG A 432 -35.58 10.49 15.57
CA ARG A 432 -34.49 9.53 15.79
C ARG A 432 -33.12 10.21 15.80
N ILE A 433 -32.90 11.18 14.91
CA ILE A 433 -31.67 11.98 14.89
C ILE A 433 -31.52 12.74 16.20
N SER A 434 -32.56 13.44 16.65
CA SER A 434 -32.52 14.19 17.92
C SER A 434 -32.25 13.29 19.13
N GLN A 435 -32.81 12.08 19.16
CA GLN A 435 -32.51 11.09 20.21
C GLN A 435 -31.05 10.64 20.21
N HIS A 436 -30.45 10.41 19.02
CA HIS A 436 -29.04 10.06 18.92
C HIS A 436 -28.12 11.21 19.35
N GLU A 437 -28.45 12.44 18.97
CA GLU A 437 -27.71 13.65 19.41
C GLU A 437 -27.72 13.80 20.93
N ALA A 438 -28.88 13.61 21.57
CA ALA A 438 -29.00 13.64 23.03
C ALA A 438 -28.17 12.53 23.70
N LYS A 439 -28.15 11.33 23.12
CA LYS A 439 -27.36 10.20 23.64
C LYS A 439 -25.85 10.46 23.53
N ILE A 440 -25.40 11.02 22.40
CA ILE A 440 -23.99 11.41 22.22
C ILE A 440 -23.60 12.43 23.29
N LYS A 441 -24.43 13.46 23.49
CA LYS A 441 -24.17 14.50 24.50
C LYS A 441 -24.04 13.91 25.91
N SER A 442 -24.96 13.03 26.31
CA SER A 442 -24.91 12.36 27.62
C SER A 442 -23.66 11.49 27.80
N LEU A 443 -23.26 10.75 26.76
CA LEU A 443 -22.04 9.94 26.81
C LEU A 443 -20.78 10.81 26.89
N THR A 444 -20.75 11.96 26.21
CA THR A 444 -19.65 12.93 26.31
C THR A 444 -19.53 13.51 27.71
N GLU A 445 -20.64 13.88 28.34
CA GLU A 445 -20.66 14.36 29.73
C GLU A 445 -20.22 13.28 30.72
N TYR A 446 -20.63 12.03 30.52
CA TYR A 446 -20.16 10.89 31.32
C TYR A 446 -18.64 10.69 31.21
N LEU A 447 -18.10 10.76 29.99
CA LEU A 447 -16.66 10.59 29.75
C LEU A 447 -15.85 11.71 30.42
N GLN A 448 -16.32 12.95 30.36
CA GLN A 448 -15.70 14.07 31.07
C GLN A 448 -15.68 13.87 32.59
N ASN A 449 -16.78 13.38 33.18
CA ASN A 449 -16.85 13.07 34.61
C ASN A 449 -15.86 11.97 35.01
N VAL A 450 -15.70 10.94 34.17
CA VAL A 450 -14.72 9.86 34.41
C VAL A 450 -13.29 10.40 34.35
N GLU A 451 -12.97 11.24 33.37
CA GLU A 451 -11.63 11.84 33.24
C GLU A 451 -11.31 12.77 34.42
N GLN A 452 -12.29 13.56 34.89
CA GLN A 452 -12.12 14.39 36.08
C GLN A 452 -11.86 13.55 37.34
N LYS A 453 -12.57 12.43 37.49
CA LYS A 453 -12.39 11.52 38.63
C LYS A 453 -11.04 10.81 38.60
N LYS A 454 -10.56 10.43 37.40
CA LYS A 454 -9.22 9.88 37.20
C LYS A 454 -8.14 10.88 37.64
N ARG A 455 -8.26 12.14 37.23
CA ARG A 455 -7.32 13.20 37.62
C ARG A 455 -7.27 13.41 39.14
N GLN A 456 -8.41 13.39 39.81
CA GLN A 456 -8.48 13.48 41.29
C GLN A 456 -7.78 12.30 41.99
N LEU A 457 -7.89 11.09 41.42
CA LEU A 457 -7.21 9.91 41.95
C LEU A 457 -5.70 9.97 41.73
N GLU A 458 -5.25 10.47 40.58
CA GLU A 458 -3.82 10.71 40.31
C GLU A 458 -3.23 11.71 41.31
N GLU A 459 -3.92 12.83 41.55
CA GLU A 459 -3.51 13.83 42.56
C GLU A 459 -3.45 13.23 43.99
N SER A 460 -4.38 12.31 44.31
CA SER A 460 -4.38 11.63 45.62
C SER A 460 -3.21 10.65 45.76
N VAL A 461 -2.84 9.94 44.68
CA VAL A 461 -1.69 9.01 44.67
C VAL A 461 -0.38 9.77 44.85
N ASP A 462 -0.22 10.91 44.18
CA ASP A 462 0.97 11.75 44.32
C ASP A 462 1.12 12.28 45.75
N SER A 463 0.02 12.71 46.37
CA SER A 463 0.02 13.15 47.78
C SER A 463 0.41 12.03 48.74
N LEU A 464 -0.11 10.82 48.55
CA LEU A 464 0.22 9.67 49.39
C LEU A 464 1.69 9.23 49.22
N ASN A 465 2.22 9.31 48.00
CA ASN A 465 3.63 9.05 47.73
C ASN A 465 4.53 10.08 48.43
N GLU A 466 4.14 11.35 48.47
CA GLU A 466 4.87 12.39 49.19
C GLU A 466 4.88 12.13 50.71
N GLU A 467 3.76 11.68 51.28
CA GLU A 467 3.68 11.28 52.68
C GLU A 467 4.54 10.03 52.99
N LEU A 468 4.56 9.04 52.09
CA LEU A 468 5.41 7.84 52.22
C LEU A 468 6.91 8.18 52.25
N VAL A 469 7.33 9.13 51.42
CA VAL A 469 8.72 9.63 51.42
C VAL A 469 9.06 10.35 52.72
N LYS A 470 8.12 11.12 53.29
CA LYS A 470 8.30 11.80 54.58
C LYS A 470 8.42 10.81 55.74
N ILE A 471 7.60 9.75 55.75
CA ILE A 471 7.64 8.72 56.79
C ILE A 471 8.93 7.89 56.71
N SER A 472 9.38 7.51 55.50
CA SER A 472 10.63 6.73 55.37
C SER A 472 11.87 7.53 55.78
N ALA A 473 11.83 8.86 55.64
CA ALA A 473 12.86 9.76 56.16
C ALA A 473 12.85 9.87 57.70
N GLN A 474 11.71 9.58 58.35
CA GLN A 474 11.51 9.75 59.79
C GLN A 474 11.83 8.47 60.60
N GLU A 475 11.92 7.30 59.96
CA GLU A 475 12.26 6.02 60.62
C GLU A 475 13.76 5.81 60.93
N LEU A 476 14.65 6.75 60.57
CA LEU A 476 16.10 6.66 60.82
C LEU A 476 16.57 7.10 62.22
N GLY A 477 15.67 7.25 63.20
CA GLY A 477 16.06 7.62 64.56
C GLY A 477 15.13 7.03 65.62
N LEU A 478 15.63 6.02 66.35
CA LEU A 478 15.54 5.81 67.82
C LEU A 478 15.58 4.30 68.21
N LYS A 479 16.53 3.93 69.08
CA LYS A 479 16.52 2.77 70.00
C LYS A 479 16.31 3.37 71.42
N GLU A 480 15.76 2.75 72.47
CA GLU A 480 15.96 1.40 73.05
C GLU A 480 15.04 1.26 74.31
N VAL A 481 14.41 0.10 74.64
CA VAL A 481 13.79 -0.19 75.97
C VAL A 481 13.84 -1.70 76.34
N SER A 482 13.92 -1.97 77.66
CA SER A 482 14.22 -3.19 78.46
C SER A 482 13.68 -4.57 78.06
N PHE A 483 14.54 -5.59 78.29
CA PHE A 483 14.57 -6.97 77.78
C PHE A 483 13.42 -7.95 78.16
N GLU A 484 12.68 -7.76 79.25
CA GLU A 484 11.72 -8.79 79.72
C GLU A 484 10.26 -8.52 79.30
N ASN A 485 9.85 -7.25 79.24
CA ASN A 485 8.67 -6.83 78.49
C ASN A 485 8.94 -6.87 76.97
N LEU A 486 10.21 -6.72 76.56
CA LEU A 486 10.64 -6.82 75.17
C LEU A 486 10.30 -8.20 74.60
N LEU A 487 10.54 -9.32 75.30
CA LEU A 487 10.32 -10.64 74.71
C LEU A 487 8.83 -10.95 74.40
N ASN A 488 7.91 -10.51 75.26
CA ASN A 488 6.47 -10.69 75.03
C ASN A 488 5.92 -9.66 74.03
N LEU A 489 6.38 -8.41 74.13
CA LEU A 489 6.07 -7.36 73.16
C LEU A 489 6.66 -7.69 71.78
N GLU A 490 7.82 -8.32 71.70
CA GLU A 490 8.51 -8.76 70.48
C GLU A 490 7.78 -9.94 69.86
N ARG A 491 7.23 -10.87 70.66
CA ARG A 491 6.36 -11.94 70.14
C ARG A 491 5.05 -11.38 69.57
N GLN A 492 4.46 -10.37 70.23
CA GLN A 492 3.24 -9.70 69.78
C GLN A 492 3.49 -8.79 68.56
N ILE A 493 4.60 -8.04 68.55
CA ILE A 493 5.07 -7.24 67.42
C ILE A 493 5.42 -8.15 66.25
N GLN A 494 6.03 -9.31 66.48
CA GLN A 494 6.35 -10.28 65.43
C GLN A 494 5.08 -10.87 64.81
N SER A 495 4.08 -11.23 65.64
CA SER A 495 2.78 -11.68 65.13
C SER A 495 2.04 -10.60 64.34
N HIS A 496 2.03 -9.36 64.82
CA HIS A 496 1.48 -8.21 64.09
C HIS A 496 2.28 -7.91 62.81
N ARG A 497 3.61 -7.99 62.84
CA ARG A 497 4.47 -7.84 61.66
C ARG A 497 4.17 -8.90 60.61
N GLU A 498 4.02 -10.16 61.01
CA GLU A 498 3.67 -11.24 60.09
C GLU A 498 2.27 -11.05 59.48
N ALA A 499 1.30 -10.60 60.27
CA ALA A 499 -0.05 -10.28 59.78
C ALA A 499 -0.05 -9.09 58.81
N HIS A 500 0.66 -8.01 59.15
CA HIS A 500 0.82 -6.84 58.28
C HIS A 500 1.61 -7.19 57.01
N GLN A 501 2.63 -8.04 57.12
CA GLN A 501 3.43 -8.47 55.98
C GLN A 501 2.62 -9.37 55.04
N LYS A 502 1.72 -10.20 55.56
CA LYS A 502 0.72 -10.92 54.73
C LYS A 502 -0.27 -9.97 54.06
N GLN A 503 -0.79 -8.98 54.76
CA GLN A 503 -1.67 -7.97 54.15
C GLN A 503 -0.95 -7.17 53.07
N ILE A 504 0.31 -6.79 53.29
CA ILE A 504 1.14 -6.09 52.31
C ILE A 504 1.41 -6.97 51.09
N CYS A 505 1.69 -8.28 51.27
CA CYS A 505 1.81 -9.20 50.14
C CYS A 505 0.51 -9.31 49.34
N ASN A 506 -0.64 -9.46 50.01
CA ASN A 506 -1.93 -9.53 49.32
C ASN A 506 -2.27 -8.23 48.57
N LEU A 507 -1.97 -7.07 49.16
CA LEU A 507 -2.16 -5.78 48.52
C LEU A 507 -1.20 -5.60 47.33
N ARG A 508 0.05 -6.05 47.42
CA ARG A 508 1.00 -6.07 46.30
C ARG A 508 0.52 -6.97 45.16
N ASP A 509 0.02 -8.16 45.48
CA ASP A 509 -0.54 -9.07 44.48
C ASP A 509 -1.80 -8.50 43.79
N GLU A 510 -2.63 -7.75 44.52
CA GLU A 510 -3.76 -7.03 43.93
C GLU A 510 -3.31 -5.83 43.08
N LEU A 511 -2.26 -5.12 43.51
CA LEU A 511 -1.67 -4.01 42.77
C LEU A 511 -1.08 -4.51 41.45
N ASP A 512 -0.31 -5.60 41.47
CA ASP A 512 0.24 -6.27 40.29
C ASP A 512 -0.86 -6.73 39.32
N LYS A 513 -1.98 -7.25 39.83
CA LYS A 513 -3.14 -7.62 38.99
C LYS A 513 -3.79 -6.41 38.35
N LYS A 514 -3.92 -5.30 39.08
CA LYS A 514 -4.48 -4.06 38.55
C LYS A 514 -3.55 -3.38 37.55
N GLU A 515 -2.24 -3.39 37.79
CA GLU A 515 -1.24 -2.92 36.84
C GLU A 515 -1.28 -3.73 35.54
N LYS A 516 -1.35 -5.06 35.61
CA LYS A 516 -1.53 -5.90 34.42
C LYS A 516 -2.80 -5.55 33.65
N LEU A 517 -3.92 -5.35 34.35
CA LEU A 517 -5.19 -4.95 33.72
C LEU A 517 -5.09 -3.55 33.09
N ILE A 518 -4.40 -2.61 33.72
CA ILE A 518 -4.16 -1.27 33.17
C ILE A 518 -3.33 -1.38 31.88
N THR A 519 -2.28 -2.19 31.87
CA THR A 519 -1.46 -2.43 30.67
C THR A 519 -2.29 -3.06 29.55
N GLU A 520 -3.10 -4.08 29.85
CA GLU A 520 -4.00 -4.70 28.86
C GLU A 520 -5.02 -3.70 28.30
N LEU A 521 -5.59 -2.84 29.14
CA LEU A 521 -6.51 -1.80 28.71
C LEU A 521 -5.80 -0.70 27.89
N GLN A 522 -4.56 -0.35 28.22
CA GLN A 522 -3.74 0.58 27.45
C GLN A 522 -3.43 0.03 26.06
N ASP A 523 -3.02 -1.24 25.97
CA ASP A 523 -2.78 -1.93 24.70
C ASP A 523 -4.05 -2.00 23.84
N LEU A 524 -5.19 -2.33 24.46
CA LEU A 524 -6.48 -2.37 23.76
C LEU A 524 -6.87 -0.98 23.24
N ASN A 525 -6.68 0.07 24.05
CA ASN A 525 -7.01 1.43 23.67
C ASN A 525 -6.09 1.94 22.53
N GLN A 526 -4.80 1.60 22.59
CA GLN A 526 -3.84 1.90 21.53
C GLN A 526 -4.21 1.18 20.22
N LYS A 527 -4.67 -0.07 20.31
CA LYS A 527 -5.17 -0.83 19.16
C LYS A 527 -6.42 -0.20 18.54
N ILE A 528 -7.38 0.23 19.37
CA ILE A 528 -8.59 0.93 18.92
C ILE A 528 -8.24 2.28 18.25
N MET A 529 -7.29 3.03 18.81
CA MET A 529 -6.84 4.30 18.21
C MET A 529 -6.20 4.08 16.83
N LEU A 530 -5.37 3.05 16.67
CA LEU A 530 -4.76 2.71 15.38
C LEU A 530 -5.83 2.30 14.35
N GLU A 531 -6.85 1.57 14.77
CA GLU A 531 -7.95 1.15 13.90
C GLU A 531 -8.85 2.34 13.49
N GLN A 532 -9.14 3.27 14.41
CA GLN A 532 -9.82 4.52 14.09
C GLN A 532 -9.03 5.37 13.09
N GLU A 533 -7.72 5.51 13.27
CA GLU A 533 -6.89 6.29 12.35
C GLU A 533 -6.84 5.64 10.96
N ARG A 534 -6.74 4.31 10.90
CA ARG A 534 -6.83 3.56 9.63
C ARG A 534 -8.17 3.82 8.92
N LEU A 535 -9.29 3.70 9.62
CA LEU A 535 -10.62 3.95 9.07
C LEU A 535 -10.78 5.41 8.60
N ARG A 536 -10.18 6.36 9.33
CA ARG A 536 -10.20 7.77 8.97
C ARG A 536 -9.44 8.05 7.67
N VAL A 537 -8.26 7.44 7.50
CA VAL A 537 -7.48 7.52 6.25
C VAL A 537 -8.23 6.89 5.09
N GLU A 538 -8.89 5.76 5.31
CA GLU A 538 -9.70 5.09 4.29
C GLU A 538 -10.91 5.94 3.88
N HIS A 539 -11.58 6.59 4.83
CA HIS A 539 -12.68 7.51 4.58
C HIS A 539 -12.25 8.72 3.73
N GLU A 540 -11.12 9.35 4.06
CA GLU A 540 -10.59 10.48 3.27
C GLU A 540 -10.17 10.06 1.86
N LYS A 541 -9.59 8.86 1.68
CA LYS A 541 -9.32 8.30 0.34
C LYS A 541 -10.62 8.11 -0.45
N LEU A 542 -11.64 7.52 0.16
CA LEU A 542 -12.93 7.29 -0.51
C LEU A 542 -13.57 8.61 -0.94
N LYS A 543 -13.55 9.61 -0.05
CA LYS A 543 -14.05 10.96 -0.30
C LYS A 543 -13.31 11.67 -1.42
N SER A 544 -11.98 11.58 -1.48
CA SER A 544 -11.20 12.10 -2.62
C SER A 544 -11.59 11.43 -3.94
N THR A 545 -11.81 10.11 -3.90
CA THR A 545 -12.20 9.34 -5.09
C THR A 545 -13.60 9.74 -5.57
N ASP A 546 -14.53 9.98 -4.64
CA ASP A 546 -15.89 10.45 -4.92
C ASP A 546 -15.91 11.86 -5.52
N GLN A 547 -15.09 12.78 -4.98
CA GLN A 547 -14.92 14.12 -5.53
C GLN A 547 -14.36 14.08 -6.96
N GLU A 548 -13.38 13.23 -7.24
CA GLU A 548 -12.83 13.10 -8.59
C GLU A 548 -13.84 12.51 -9.58
N LYS A 549 -14.62 11.50 -9.16
CA LYS A 549 -15.72 10.95 -9.96
C LYS A 549 -16.80 12.00 -10.23
N SER A 550 -17.18 12.79 -9.23
CA SER A 550 -18.14 13.89 -9.37
C SER A 550 -17.65 14.94 -10.35
N ARG A 551 -16.35 15.28 -10.32
CA ARG A 551 -15.73 16.21 -11.27
C ARG A 551 -15.76 15.66 -12.71
N LYS A 552 -15.40 14.39 -12.90
CA LYS A 552 -15.46 13.72 -14.21
C LYS A 552 -16.91 13.63 -14.74
N LEU A 553 -17.87 13.37 -13.85
CA LEU A 553 -19.28 13.36 -14.21
C LEU A 553 -19.74 14.74 -14.71
N HIS A 554 -19.36 15.81 -13.98
CA HIS A 554 -19.66 17.17 -14.39
C HIS A 554 -19.07 17.53 -15.76
N GLU A 555 -17.81 17.16 -16.02
CA GLU A 555 -17.17 17.35 -17.33
C GLU A 555 -17.90 16.59 -18.45
N LEU A 556 -18.32 15.35 -18.20
CA LEU A 556 -19.10 14.56 -19.15
C LEU A 556 -20.49 15.17 -19.42
N THR A 557 -21.16 15.68 -18.39
CA THR A 557 -22.43 16.40 -18.53
C THR A 557 -22.27 17.63 -19.42
N VAL A 558 -21.25 18.47 -19.18
CA VAL A 558 -20.98 19.66 -20.01
C VAL A 558 -20.68 19.26 -21.46
N MET A 559 -19.95 18.18 -21.68
CA MET A 559 -19.67 17.65 -23.02
C MET A 559 -20.93 17.10 -23.72
N GLN A 560 -21.84 16.50 -22.96
CA GLN A 560 -23.14 16.04 -23.44
C GLN A 560 -24.04 17.23 -23.83
N ASP A 561 -24.11 18.27 -23.00
CA ASP A 561 -24.89 19.48 -23.28
C ASP A 561 -24.39 20.18 -24.55
N ARG A 562 -23.07 20.26 -24.75
CA ARG A 562 -22.47 20.79 -25.99
C ARG A 562 -22.84 19.95 -27.22
N ARG A 563 -22.88 18.62 -27.09
CA ARG A 563 -23.34 17.74 -28.17
C ARG A 563 -24.82 17.94 -28.47
N GLU A 564 -25.66 18.09 -27.46
CA GLU A 564 -27.09 18.32 -27.62
C GLU A 564 -27.35 19.67 -28.31
N GLN A 565 -26.62 20.72 -27.92
CA GLN A 565 -26.69 22.03 -28.57
C GLN A 565 -26.29 21.95 -30.06
N ALA A 566 -25.16 21.31 -30.37
CA ALA A 566 -24.73 21.13 -31.76
C ALA A 566 -25.77 20.33 -32.58
N ARG A 567 -26.48 19.39 -31.94
CA ARG A 567 -27.55 18.61 -32.57
C ARG A 567 -28.79 19.45 -32.85
N GLN A 568 -29.15 20.36 -31.94
CA GLN A 568 -30.23 21.33 -32.16
C GLN A 568 -29.90 22.31 -33.28
N ASP A 569 -28.67 22.82 -33.31
CA ASP A 569 -28.21 23.74 -34.36
C ASP A 569 -28.25 23.06 -35.75
N LEU A 570 -27.79 21.80 -35.83
CA LEU A 570 -27.88 20.99 -37.05
C LEU A 570 -29.32 20.77 -37.49
N LYS A 571 -30.23 20.50 -36.55
CA LYS A 571 -31.65 20.34 -36.85
C LYS A 571 -32.28 21.63 -37.37
N GLY A 572 -31.93 22.78 -36.80
CA GLY A 572 -32.37 24.09 -37.30
C GLY A 572 -31.86 24.36 -38.73
N LEU A 573 -30.63 23.94 -39.03
CA LEU A 573 -30.09 24.02 -40.38
C LEU A 573 -30.82 23.07 -41.34
N GLU A 574 -31.13 21.84 -40.93
CA GLU A 574 -31.92 20.89 -41.72
C GLU A 574 -33.31 21.45 -42.06
N GLU A 575 -34.01 22.03 -41.08
CA GLU A 575 -35.32 22.68 -41.28
C GLU A 575 -35.22 23.85 -42.27
N THR A 576 -34.16 24.64 -42.17
CA THR A 576 -33.87 25.74 -43.12
C THR A 576 -33.64 25.22 -44.53
N VAL A 577 -32.81 24.17 -44.68
CA VAL A 577 -32.53 23.53 -45.97
C VAL A 577 -33.81 22.96 -46.59
N VAL A 578 -34.66 22.32 -45.79
CA VAL A 578 -35.96 21.80 -46.25
C VAL A 578 -36.86 22.94 -46.73
N SER A 579 -36.92 24.06 -46.01
CA SER A 579 -37.70 25.25 -46.42
C SER A 579 -37.19 25.85 -47.73
N GLU A 580 -35.88 25.98 -47.90
CA GLU A 580 -35.26 26.47 -49.13
C GLU A 580 -35.51 25.52 -50.31
N LEU A 581 -35.42 24.20 -50.09
CA LEU A 581 -35.76 23.19 -51.10
C LEU A 581 -37.25 23.25 -51.49
N GLN A 582 -38.15 23.47 -50.54
CA GLN A 582 -39.58 23.67 -50.80
C GLN A 582 -39.81 24.94 -51.63
N THR A 583 -39.11 26.02 -51.31
CA THR A 583 -39.18 27.29 -52.03
C THR A 583 -38.65 27.15 -53.45
N LEU A 584 -37.52 26.48 -53.63
CA LEU A 584 -36.97 26.11 -54.94
C LEU A 584 -37.93 25.22 -55.74
N HIS A 585 -38.59 24.25 -55.09
CA HIS A 585 -39.59 23.41 -55.72
C HIS A 585 -40.79 24.23 -56.22
N ASN A 586 -41.28 25.17 -55.41
CA ASN A 586 -42.37 26.07 -55.78
C ASN A 586 -41.98 27.00 -56.93
N LEU A 587 -40.78 27.59 -56.88
CA LEU A 587 -40.24 28.43 -57.95
C LEU A 587 -40.06 27.65 -59.25
N ARG A 588 -39.56 26.40 -59.18
CA ARG A 588 -39.47 25.50 -60.33
C ARG A 588 -40.85 25.20 -60.91
N LYS A 589 -41.86 24.94 -60.06
CA LYS A 589 -43.24 24.69 -60.50
C LYS A 589 -43.83 25.90 -61.22
N LEU A 590 -43.64 27.10 -60.66
CA LEU A 590 -44.04 28.36 -61.27
C LEU A 590 -43.30 28.60 -62.60
N PHE A 591 -41.99 28.35 -62.65
CA PHE A 591 -41.20 28.50 -63.87
C PHE A 591 -41.63 27.52 -64.96
N VAL A 592 -41.91 26.26 -64.61
CA VAL A 592 -42.42 25.25 -65.56
C VAL A 592 -43.82 25.62 -66.04
N GLN A 593 -44.69 26.11 -65.18
CA GLN A 593 -46.01 26.61 -65.57
C GLN A 593 -45.90 27.82 -66.49
N ASP A 594 -45.04 28.78 -66.14
CA ASP A 594 -44.83 30.00 -66.92
C ASP A 594 -44.16 29.70 -68.28
N LEU A 595 -43.22 28.75 -68.31
CA LEU A 595 -42.64 28.21 -69.54
C LEU A 595 -43.70 27.47 -70.35
N ALA A 596 -44.56 26.66 -69.74
CA ALA A 596 -45.66 25.98 -70.44
C ALA A 596 -46.68 26.98 -71.00
N THR A 597 -47.02 28.04 -70.27
CA THR A 597 -47.89 29.12 -70.76
C THR A 597 -47.20 29.96 -71.82
N ARG A 598 -45.88 30.19 -71.73
CA ARG A 598 -45.11 30.89 -72.75
C ARG A 598 -44.90 30.06 -74.01
N VAL A 599 -44.68 28.76 -73.90
CA VAL A 599 -44.67 27.82 -75.04
C VAL A 599 -46.05 27.73 -75.68
N LYS A 600 -47.12 27.77 -74.86
CA LYS A 600 -48.50 27.82 -75.35
C LYS A 600 -48.84 29.16 -76.02
N LYS A 601 -48.32 30.28 -75.52
CA LYS A 601 -48.44 31.62 -76.12
C LYS A 601 -47.52 31.82 -77.33
N SER A 602 -46.32 31.24 -77.34
CA SER A 602 -45.37 31.31 -78.46
C SER A 602 -45.76 30.37 -79.59
N ALA A 603 -46.56 29.33 -79.31
CA ALA A 603 -47.26 28.57 -80.34
C ALA A 603 -48.40 29.37 -81.02
N GLU A 604 -48.80 30.53 -80.47
CA GLU A 604 -49.86 31.40 -81.02
C GLU A 604 -49.35 32.76 -81.53
N MET A 605 -48.09 33.13 -81.29
CA MET A 605 -47.55 34.43 -81.69
C MET A 605 -46.05 34.29 -82.02
N ASP A 606 -45.74 33.90 -83.26
CA ASP A 606 -44.48 34.28 -83.90
C ASP A 606 -44.65 35.69 -84.47
N SER A 607 -44.01 36.69 -83.85
CA SER A 607 -43.57 37.94 -84.50
C SER A 607 -42.85 38.86 -83.50
N ASP A 608 -41.59 39.13 -83.84
CA ASP A 608 -40.91 40.44 -83.76
C ASP A 608 -40.65 41.11 -82.40
N ASP A 609 -39.36 41.09 -82.05
CA ASP A 609 -38.48 42.28 -82.01
C ASP A 609 -38.05 42.92 -80.65
N THR A 610 -36.74 43.21 -80.64
CA THR A 610 -35.92 44.21 -79.92
C THR A 610 -35.94 44.44 -78.41
N GLY A 611 -34.71 44.53 -77.85
CA GLY A 611 -34.34 45.63 -76.93
C GLY A 611 -33.82 45.24 -75.55
N GLY A 612 -32.51 45.00 -75.41
CA GLY A 612 -31.85 44.75 -74.13
C GLY A 612 -31.81 45.99 -73.22
N SER A 613 -32.61 45.96 -72.14
CA SER A 613 -32.70 47.00 -71.11
C SER A 613 -31.53 46.95 -70.12
N ALA A 614 -31.14 48.11 -69.56
CA ALA A 614 -30.12 48.24 -68.51
C ALA A 614 -30.37 47.35 -67.27
N ALA A 615 -31.63 47.00 -67.00
CA ALA A 615 -32.00 46.05 -65.96
C ALA A 615 -31.47 44.63 -66.22
N GLN A 616 -31.33 44.24 -67.49
CA GLN A 616 -30.78 42.96 -67.89
C GLN A 616 -29.27 42.90 -67.65
N LYS A 617 -28.54 44.01 -67.85
CA LYS A 617 -27.10 44.10 -67.53
C LYS A 617 -26.81 44.03 -66.03
N GLN A 618 -27.59 44.68 -65.18
CA GLN A 618 -27.46 44.53 -63.72
C GLN A 618 -27.76 43.11 -63.25
N LYS A 619 -28.77 42.46 -63.85
CA LYS A 619 -29.12 41.08 -63.51
C LYS A 619 -28.05 40.07 -63.97
N ILE A 620 -27.46 40.29 -65.14
CA ILE A 620 -26.31 39.52 -65.62
C ILE A 620 -25.12 39.70 -64.66
N SER A 621 -24.78 40.94 -64.28
CA SER A 621 -23.68 41.21 -63.36
C SER A 621 -23.88 40.59 -61.97
N PHE A 622 -25.11 40.61 -61.44
CA PHE A 622 -25.43 39.96 -60.16
C PHE A 622 -25.32 38.42 -60.23
N LEU A 623 -25.76 37.83 -61.34
CA LEU A 623 -25.64 36.40 -61.58
C LEU A 623 -24.18 35.98 -61.80
N GLU A 624 -23.39 36.77 -62.52
CA GLU A 624 -21.95 36.54 -62.71
C GLU A 624 -21.19 36.56 -61.38
N ASN A 625 -21.48 37.52 -60.49
CA ASN A 625 -20.85 37.59 -59.17
C ASN A 625 -21.23 36.39 -58.28
N ASN A 626 -22.50 35.99 -58.28
CA ASN A 626 -22.92 34.77 -57.57
C ASN A 626 -22.26 33.51 -58.14
N LEU A 627 -22.15 33.40 -59.47
CA LEU A 627 -21.49 32.28 -60.11
C LEU A 627 -19.99 32.24 -59.75
N GLU A 628 -19.35 33.39 -59.65
CA GLU A 628 -17.95 33.51 -59.24
C GLU A 628 -17.75 33.10 -57.77
N GLN A 629 -18.64 33.52 -56.86
CA GLN A 629 -18.61 33.10 -55.46
C GLN A 629 -18.83 31.60 -55.30
N LEU A 630 -19.81 31.04 -56.02
CA LEU A 630 -20.08 29.59 -56.01
C LEU A 630 -18.87 28.80 -56.54
N THR A 631 -18.20 29.33 -57.58
CA THR A 631 -16.97 28.74 -58.13
C THR A 631 -15.83 28.79 -57.11
N LYS A 632 -15.69 29.86 -56.32
CA LYS A 632 -14.67 29.95 -55.25
C LYS A 632 -14.92 28.93 -54.15
N VAL A 633 -16.17 28.80 -53.69
CA VAL A 633 -16.54 27.80 -52.67
C VAL A 633 -16.31 26.38 -53.19
N HIS A 634 -16.70 26.10 -54.44
CA HIS A 634 -16.46 24.80 -55.06
C HIS A 634 -14.96 24.48 -55.15
N LYS A 635 -14.13 25.43 -55.59
CA LYS A 635 -12.66 25.27 -55.60
C LYS A 635 -12.05 25.09 -54.21
N GLN A 636 -12.65 25.68 -53.17
CA GLN A 636 -12.20 25.47 -51.80
C GLN A 636 -12.54 24.06 -51.31
N LEU A 637 -13.80 23.63 -51.47
CA LEU A 637 -14.24 22.29 -51.09
C LEU A 637 -13.49 21.18 -51.84
N VAL A 638 -13.12 21.40 -53.10
CA VAL A 638 -12.29 20.45 -53.87
C VAL A 638 -10.87 20.35 -53.30
N ARG A 639 -10.28 21.48 -52.86
CA ARG A 639 -8.96 21.49 -52.20
C ARG A 639 -9.01 20.81 -50.85
N ASP A 640 -9.98 21.14 -50.00
CA ASP A 640 -10.13 20.54 -48.68
C ASP A 640 -10.40 19.02 -48.79
N ASN A 641 -11.18 18.57 -49.78
CA ASN A 641 -11.37 17.15 -50.05
C ASN A 641 -10.11 16.45 -50.56
N ALA A 642 -9.23 17.16 -51.29
CA ALA A 642 -7.94 16.61 -51.71
C ALA A 642 -7.02 16.43 -50.50
N ASP A 643 -6.96 17.43 -49.60
CA ASP A 643 -6.15 17.39 -48.39
C ASP A 643 -6.62 16.29 -47.43
N LEU A 644 -7.93 16.16 -47.23
CA LEU A 644 -8.52 15.07 -46.43
C LEU A 644 -8.21 13.68 -47.00
N ARG A 645 -8.22 13.53 -48.34
CA ARG A 645 -7.82 12.28 -49.01
C ARG A 645 -6.34 11.96 -48.82
N CYS A 646 -5.48 12.97 -48.65
CA CYS A 646 -4.05 12.77 -48.36
C CYS A 646 -3.76 12.46 -46.89
N GLU A 647 -4.58 12.95 -45.95
CA GLU A 647 -4.43 12.70 -44.51
C GLU A 647 -5.00 11.34 -44.07
N LEU A 648 -6.07 10.87 -44.70
CA LEU A 648 -6.72 9.61 -44.34
C LEU A 648 -5.77 8.39 -44.34
N PRO A 649 -4.89 8.18 -45.35
CA PRO A 649 -3.91 7.08 -45.32
C PRO A 649 -2.88 7.19 -44.19
N LYS A 650 -2.52 8.41 -43.77
CA LYS A 650 -1.56 8.63 -42.67
C LYS A 650 -2.19 8.25 -41.34
N LEU A 651 -3.45 8.63 -41.12
CA LEU A 651 -4.22 8.24 -39.94
C LEU A 651 -4.46 6.72 -39.89
N GLU A 652 -4.79 6.10 -41.01
CA GLU A 652 -4.90 4.63 -41.09
C GLU A 652 -3.59 3.91 -40.80
N LYS A 653 -2.44 4.44 -41.26
CA LYS A 653 -1.12 3.88 -40.95
C LYS A 653 -0.80 3.99 -39.45
N ARG A 654 -1.12 5.12 -38.82
CA ARG A 654 -0.97 5.31 -37.37
C ARG A 654 -1.87 4.37 -36.57
N LEU A 655 -3.12 4.18 -37.01
CA LEU A 655 -4.05 3.27 -36.38
C LEU A 655 -3.56 1.82 -36.46
N ARG A 656 -3.08 1.38 -37.64
CA ARG A 656 -2.47 0.05 -37.82
C ARG A 656 -1.27 -0.19 -36.91
N ALA A 657 -0.33 0.74 -36.86
CA ALA A 657 0.85 0.63 -35.97
C ALA A 657 0.46 0.55 -34.49
N THR A 658 -0.60 1.27 -34.09
CA THR A 658 -1.12 1.22 -32.71
C THR A 658 -1.77 -0.14 -32.43
N ALA A 659 -2.57 -0.66 -33.36
CA ALA A 659 -3.20 -1.98 -33.24
C ALA A 659 -2.16 -3.11 -33.16
N GLU A 660 -1.08 -3.04 -33.95
CA GLU A 660 0.02 -4.00 -33.90
C GLU A 660 0.75 -3.97 -32.55
N ARG A 661 1.00 -2.77 -32.01
CA ARG A 661 1.61 -2.62 -30.68
C ARG A 661 0.72 -3.19 -29.57
N VAL A 662 -0.59 -2.95 -29.63
CA VAL A 662 -1.55 -3.52 -28.66
C VAL A 662 -1.53 -5.05 -28.74
N LYS A 663 -1.57 -5.63 -29.95
CA LYS A 663 -1.50 -7.07 -30.15
C LYS A 663 -0.21 -7.69 -29.61
N ALA A 664 0.93 -7.02 -29.77
CA ALA A 664 2.21 -7.47 -29.22
C ALA A 664 2.20 -7.47 -27.69
N LEU A 665 1.64 -6.44 -27.06
CA LEU A 665 1.49 -6.35 -25.61
C LEU A 665 0.53 -7.40 -25.06
N GLU A 666 -0.59 -7.66 -25.74
CA GLU A 666 -1.53 -8.73 -25.38
C GLU A 666 -0.87 -10.11 -25.44
N SER A 667 -0.04 -10.37 -26.46
CA SER A 667 0.72 -11.62 -26.58
C SER A 667 1.73 -11.78 -25.44
N ALA A 668 2.49 -10.72 -25.12
CA ALA A 668 3.44 -10.74 -24.02
C ALA A 668 2.76 -10.96 -22.66
N LEU A 669 1.59 -10.34 -22.44
CA LEU A 669 0.79 -10.52 -21.23
C LEU A 669 0.27 -11.96 -21.11
N LYS A 670 -0.17 -12.55 -22.22
CA LYS A 670 -0.62 -13.95 -22.26
C LYS A 670 0.52 -14.90 -21.93
N GLU A 671 1.71 -14.69 -22.51
CA GLU A 671 2.90 -15.50 -22.24
C GLU A 671 3.35 -15.38 -20.78
N ALA A 672 3.36 -14.17 -20.23
CA ALA A 672 3.66 -13.94 -18.81
C ALA A 672 2.67 -14.68 -17.90
N LYS A 673 1.37 -14.68 -18.24
CA LYS A 673 0.34 -15.41 -17.49
C LYS A 673 0.52 -16.93 -17.57
N GLU A 674 0.89 -17.45 -18.73
CA GLU A 674 1.18 -18.88 -18.91
C GLU A 674 2.46 -19.32 -18.17
N ASN A 675 3.51 -18.49 -18.19
CA ASN A 675 4.73 -18.70 -17.40
C ASN A 675 4.40 -18.76 -15.90
N ALA A 676 3.69 -17.75 -15.38
CA ALA A 676 3.27 -17.71 -13.98
C ALA A 676 2.38 -18.91 -13.59
N ALA A 677 1.51 -19.37 -14.50
CA ALA A 677 0.71 -20.58 -14.28
C ALA A 677 1.57 -21.86 -14.23
N ARG A 678 2.60 -21.97 -15.07
CA ARG A 678 3.55 -23.09 -15.03
C ARG A 678 4.36 -23.09 -13.73
N ASP A 679 4.80 -21.93 -13.28
CA ASP A 679 5.55 -21.81 -12.03
C ASP A 679 4.69 -22.14 -10.83
N ARG A 680 3.43 -21.64 -10.78
CA ARG A 680 2.44 -22.08 -9.77
C ARG A 680 2.26 -23.59 -9.75
N LYS A 681 2.19 -24.24 -10.91
CA LYS A 681 2.07 -25.70 -10.99
C LYS A 681 3.33 -26.42 -10.46
N ARG A 682 4.52 -25.88 -10.71
CA ARG A 682 5.78 -26.42 -10.15
C ARG A 682 5.83 -26.27 -8.63
N TYR A 683 5.50 -25.09 -8.11
CA TYR A 683 5.44 -24.87 -6.66
C TYR A 683 4.41 -25.75 -5.98
N GLN A 684 3.24 -25.96 -6.59
CA GLN A 684 2.23 -26.86 -6.05
C GLN A 684 2.75 -28.31 -5.93
N LEU A 685 3.42 -28.81 -6.97
CA LEU A 685 4.03 -30.15 -6.94
C LEU A 685 5.13 -30.27 -5.87
N GLU A 686 5.92 -29.21 -5.68
CA GLU A 686 6.96 -29.14 -4.65
C GLU A 686 6.36 -29.19 -3.23
N VAL A 687 5.30 -28.40 -3.01
CA VAL A 687 4.57 -28.35 -1.75
C VAL A 687 3.91 -29.70 -1.45
N ASP A 688 3.30 -30.34 -2.44
CA ASP A 688 2.67 -31.64 -2.25
C ASP A 688 3.70 -32.73 -1.92
N ARG A 689 4.88 -32.70 -2.54
CA ARG A 689 6.00 -33.58 -2.20
C ARG A 689 6.50 -33.36 -0.77
N ILE A 690 6.60 -32.10 -0.33
CA ILE A 690 6.99 -31.76 1.05
C ILE A 690 5.91 -32.25 2.04
N LYS A 691 4.63 -32.02 1.76
CA LYS A 691 3.51 -32.50 2.58
C LYS A 691 3.49 -34.02 2.71
N GLU A 692 3.84 -34.76 1.66
CA GLU A 692 3.95 -36.21 1.68
C GLU A 692 5.14 -36.67 2.54
N ALA A 693 6.31 -36.03 2.40
CA ALA A 693 7.49 -36.30 3.22
C ALA A 693 7.23 -36.03 4.72
N VAL A 694 6.52 -34.93 5.04
CA VAL A 694 6.14 -34.58 6.42
C VAL A 694 5.11 -35.57 6.97
N ARG A 695 4.11 -35.99 6.19
CA ARG A 695 3.15 -37.02 6.59
C ARG A 695 3.83 -38.35 6.89
N ALA A 696 4.76 -38.79 6.03
CA ALA A 696 5.53 -40.01 6.26
C ALA A 696 6.37 -39.92 7.55
N LYS A 697 7.01 -38.77 7.81
CA LYS A 697 7.81 -38.53 9.02
C LYS A 697 6.97 -38.44 10.30
N ASN A 698 5.76 -37.88 10.21
CA ASN A 698 4.82 -37.79 11.34
C ASN A 698 4.16 -39.14 11.65
N MET A 699 3.89 -39.98 10.66
CA MET A 699 3.45 -41.37 10.89
C MET A 699 4.53 -42.22 11.57
N ALA A 700 5.81 -42.00 11.23
CA ALA A 700 6.93 -42.68 11.89
C ALA A 700 7.14 -42.26 13.36
N ARG A 701 6.67 -41.07 13.77
CA ARG A 701 6.79 -40.56 15.16
C ARG A 701 5.66 -40.97 16.09
N ARG A 702 4.57 -41.57 15.60
CA ARG A 702 3.44 -41.97 16.45
C ARG A 702 3.69 -43.35 17.08
N GLY A 703 4.67 -43.41 17.97
CA GLY A 703 4.87 -44.52 18.90
C GLY A 703 3.86 -44.45 20.05
N HIS A 704 3.09 -45.53 20.21
CA HIS A 704 2.35 -46.00 21.38
C HIS A 704 2.28 -45.04 22.58
N SER A 705 1.21 -44.25 22.68
CA SER A 705 0.80 -43.59 23.93
C SER A 705 -0.47 -44.25 24.46
N ALA A 706 -0.42 -44.64 25.74
CA ALA A 706 -1.50 -45.31 26.45
C ALA A 706 -2.70 -44.37 26.64
N GLN A 707 -3.91 -44.85 26.32
CA GLN A 707 -5.16 -44.12 26.51
C GLN A 707 -5.61 -44.23 27.97
N ILE A 708 -5.53 -43.12 28.71
CA ILE A 708 -6.17 -42.96 30.02
C ILE A 708 -7.66 -42.64 29.78
N ALA A 709 -8.54 -43.51 30.28
CA ALA A 709 -9.98 -43.38 30.15
C ALA A 709 -10.53 -42.21 30.99
N LYS A 710 -11.43 -41.41 30.40
CA LYS A 710 -12.21 -40.37 31.09
C LYS A 710 -13.47 -40.97 31.76
N PRO A 711 -13.99 -40.38 32.85
CA PRO A 711 -15.15 -40.92 33.56
C PRO A 711 -16.45 -40.80 32.75
N ILE A 712 -17.28 -41.85 32.82
CA ILE A 712 -18.54 -42.00 32.08
C ILE A 712 -19.68 -41.26 32.81
N ARG A 713 -20.41 -40.38 32.09
CA ARG A 713 -21.75 -39.91 32.49
C ARG A 713 -22.79 -41.01 32.17
N PRO A 714 -23.79 -41.28 33.04
CA PRO A 714 -24.82 -42.27 32.74
C PRO A 714 -25.77 -41.74 31.66
N GLY A 715 -26.01 -42.51 30.58
CA GLY A 715 -27.17 -42.26 29.72
C GLY A 715 -27.05 -42.42 28.19
N GLN A 716 -26.09 -43.15 27.62
CA GLN A 716 -26.15 -43.48 26.18
C GLN A 716 -25.83 -44.96 25.87
N PRO A 717 -26.61 -45.61 24.97
CA PRO A 717 -26.44 -47.02 24.60
C PRO A 717 -25.29 -47.23 23.58
N PRO A 718 -24.72 -48.45 23.49
CA PRO A 718 -23.44 -48.69 22.83
C PRO A 718 -23.62 -48.92 21.31
N MET A 719 -22.76 -48.29 20.51
CA MET A 719 -22.55 -48.68 19.11
C MET A 719 -21.12 -49.15 18.89
N ALA A 720 -21.02 -50.26 18.17
CA ALA A 720 -19.90 -51.18 18.11
C ALA A 720 -18.69 -50.69 17.33
N SER A 721 -17.51 -51.13 17.76
CA SER A 721 -16.24 -51.09 17.01
C SER A 721 -16.16 -52.26 16.01
N PRO A 722 -15.61 -52.08 14.80
CA PRO A 722 -15.31 -53.20 13.92
C PRO A 722 -13.86 -53.67 14.08
N THR A 723 -13.71 -54.94 14.43
CA THR A 723 -12.48 -55.73 14.39
C THR A 723 -12.41 -56.43 13.03
N HIS A 724 -11.29 -56.33 12.31
CA HIS A 724 -10.92 -57.29 11.25
C HIS A 724 -10.41 -58.60 11.92
N PRO A 725 -10.62 -59.80 11.33
CA PRO A 725 -9.76 -60.28 10.23
C PRO A 725 -10.41 -61.19 9.16
N ASN A 726 -9.64 -61.39 8.08
CA ASN A 726 -9.86 -62.19 6.86
C ASN A 726 -10.21 -63.68 7.09
N LEU A 727 -10.94 -64.30 6.12
CA LEU A 727 -10.52 -65.51 5.40
C LEU A 727 -11.40 -65.85 4.16
N ASN A 728 -10.73 -65.95 2.99
CA ASN A 728 -10.93 -66.84 1.82
C ASN A 728 -12.34 -67.21 1.27
N ARG A 729 -12.60 -66.95 -0.04
CA ARG A 729 -12.27 -67.85 -1.20
C ARG A 729 -13.12 -67.52 -2.46
N GLY A 730 -12.44 -67.30 -3.60
CA GLY A 730 -12.83 -67.87 -4.90
C GLY A 730 -13.41 -66.96 -6.00
N GLY A 731 -12.64 -66.77 -7.09
CA GLY A 731 -13.17 -66.99 -8.45
C GLY A 731 -13.18 -65.83 -9.46
N GLY A 732 -12.09 -65.69 -10.23
CA GLY A 732 -12.13 -65.45 -11.69
C GLY A 732 -12.21 -64.00 -12.22
N PRO A 733 -11.61 -63.70 -13.40
CA PRO A 733 -11.12 -62.36 -13.74
C PRO A 733 -11.94 -61.65 -14.84
N PHE A 734 -12.10 -60.33 -14.74
CA PHE A 734 -12.42 -59.48 -15.89
C PHE A 734 -11.78 -58.09 -15.76
N TYR A 735 -11.06 -57.69 -16.81
CA TYR A 735 -10.58 -56.33 -17.06
C TYR A 735 -11.74 -55.33 -17.09
N PRO A 736 -11.48 -54.05 -16.78
CA PRO A 736 -12.05 -53.02 -17.63
C PRO A 736 -11.05 -51.94 -18.03
N ASN A 737 -11.06 -51.68 -19.33
CA ASN A 737 -10.66 -50.45 -19.98
C ASN A 737 -11.94 -49.60 -20.10
N ASN A 738 -11.98 -48.34 -19.64
CA ASN A 738 -12.48 -47.27 -20.49
C ASN A 738 -12.28 -45.85 -19.94
N GLN A 739 -11.83 -45.02 -20.88
CA GLN A 739 -11.80 -43.57 -20.87
C GLN A 739 -13.21 -42.96 -20.96
N THR A 740 -13.27 -41.74 -20.45
CA THR A 740 -14.34 -40.75 -20.49
C THR A 740 -14.82 -40.41 -21.90
N THR A 741 -16.15 -40.48 -22.07
CA THR A 741 -16.93 -40.07 -23.24
C THR A 741 -17.20 -38.57 -23.27
N ALA A 742 -17.03 -37.98 -24.45
CA ALA A 742 -17.58 -36.69 -24.85
C ALA A 742 -19.07 -36.83 -25.19
N ILE A 743 -19.88 -35.81 -24.86
CA ILE A 743 -21.28 -35.72 -25.27
C ILE A 743 -21.38 -34.77 -26.47
N ARG A 744 -21.95 -35.30 -27.56
CA ARG A 744 -22.42 -34.58 -28.75
C ARG A 744 -23.86 -35.00 -29.03
N GLY A 745 -24.68 -34.06 -29.47
CA GLY A 745 -25.96 -34.27 -30.15
C GLY A 745 -26.74 -32.97 -30.09
N GLY A 746 -27.34 -32.41 -31.13
CA GLY A 746 -27.66 -32.72 -32.53
C GLY A 746 -28.61 -31.57 -32.93
N GLY A 747 -28.64 -30.97 -34.12
CA GLY A 747 -28.78 -31.53 -35.47
C GLY A 747 -30.00 -30.82 -36.10
N GLY A 748 -29.83 -30.18 -37.26
CA GLY A 748 -30.94 -29.50 -37.96
C GLY A 748 -30.53 -28.61 -39.14
N GLN A 749 -30.47 -29.23 -40.33
CA GLN A 749 -30.62 -28.72 -41.72
C GLN A 749 -31.11 -27.26 -41.89
N LYS A 750 -30.72 -26.44 -42.90
CA LYS A 750 -30.80 -26.68 -44.35
C LYS A 750 -30.23 -25.46 -45.14
N GLN A 751 -29.79 -25.73 -46.37
CA GLN A 751 -29.84 -24.92 -47.62
C GLN A 751 -28.84 -23.78 -47.93
N GLU A 752 -27.91 -24.11 -48.83
CA GLU A 752 -27.62 -23.54 -50.17
C GLU A 752 -27.79 -22.04 -50.51
N LYS A 753 -26.75 -21.54 -51.21
CA LYS A 753 -26.71 -20.50 -52.27
C LYS A 753 -27.02 -19.07 -51.77
N LYS A 754 -26.17 -18.07 -52.00
CA LYS A 754 -25.40 -17.70 -53.18
C LYS A 754 -24.29 -16.74 -52.78
#